data_AF-A0A420P6A3-F1
#
_entry.id   AF-A0A420P6A3-F1
#
_cell.length_a   1.000
_cell.length_b   1.000
_cell.length_c   1.000
_cell.angle_alpha   90.00
_cell.angle_beta   90.00
_cell.angle_gamma   90.00
#
_symmetry.space_group_name_H-M   'P 1'
#
loop_
_entity.id
_entity.type
_entity.pdbx_description
1 polymer ?
#
loop_
_entity_poly.entity_id
_entity_poly.type
_entity_poly.pdbx_seq_one_letter_code
_entity_poly.pdbx_strand_id
1 'polypeptide(L)'
;MSLPFSYGGGRLPGGSIRLLRILAATNEHSPIQCQVFDCALADSGSTRPYEALSYVWGSENKPRSIFIDGCDLPVGENLYVALSHLRDRSIERTIWIDAICINQQDPKEKGHQVQSMAKIYAKASRVIVWLGEAAASSDQALEEIRIAAATNPAISETNHQQAILTLLERPWFQRIWVLQEVAAARHVLIKCGPTEIDGYAFCSGLSALKLSYETCPNREGLIRSVAYLIRDAVFRPRYETSRSGRFSLDIRPLSELVDMYHTRKATDRRDKVYALLGMSSDDPSAAKLSADYETSSWEKVFQKLIKFSISDRMSVDTWPDKEVAVIKGKGCVLGVVSNVGRVIGRDDRQSVGITWRNAPNHSHTKGEHSPPWTFQASAKSIRIGDAVCLLQGASRPTIVRPCHDYSAVILIAAPLPDDRTTSIKWSELLRSIETFPNDFLLIWDWNVSEDKSQDGEGYQNFITNSEMGLQVYLEKATRLRDVGLLRHGMERYEDAAKSLGEAVKVCDTALRSVDNPELAPPGYGPWRQAMVDLLIKDKEGWAPLYLAAWNGNEAIVKLLLDTDKVDPDCKDKDGRAPLSYAAEKGHAEVVSVLIGKNCNVNVTERGGATPLARAIDSGSKVVLETLLKNGAKLNYMYQVSVSGPRSDVSWSLSNG
;
A
#
# COMPACT_ATOMS: atom_id res chain seq x y z
N MET A 1 34.79 36.20 5.67
CA MET A 1 34.27 36.47 7.03
C MET A 1 32.99 37.27 6.90
N SER A 2 31.86 36.60 7.03
CA SER A 2 30.55 37.15 7.38
C SER A 2 29.89 36.03 8.18
N LEU A 3 29.60 36.29 9.46
CA LEU A 3 29.02 35.28 10.33
C LEU A 3 27.65 34.87 9.74
N PRO A 4 27.36 33.58 9.52
CA PRO A 4 25.98 33.16 9.28
C PRO A 4 25.19 33.59 10.52
N PHE A 5 24.02 34.19 10.33
CA PHE A 5 23.09 34.56 11.40
C PHE A 5 23.09 33.49 12.50
N SER A 6 23.73 33.81 13.62
CA SER A 6 23.71 32.97 14.81
C SER A 6 22.52 33.45 15.61
N TYR A 7 21.58 32.55 15.92
CA TYR A 7 20.51 32.83 16.87
C TYR A 7 21.16 33.35 18.17
N GLY A 8 21.16 34.67 18.33
CA GLY A 8 21.91 35.35 19.36
C GLY A 8 21.22 35.16 20.70
N GLY A 9 21.62 34.13 21.44
CA GLY A 9 21.23 33.96 22.84
C GLY A 9 20.56 32.62 23.13
N GLY A 10 21.27 31.76 23.87
CA GLY A 10 20.70 30.66 24.64
C GLY A 10 20.01 29.52 23.86
N ARG A 11 19.88 28.37 24.52
CA ARG A 11 19.04 27.28 24.04
C ARG A 11 17.58 27.74 24.14
N LEU A 12 16.80 27.61 23.06
CA LEU A 12 15.37 27.94 23.07
C LEU A 12 14.69 27.20 24.25
N PRO A 13 13.98 27.89 25.16
CA PRO A 13 13.38 27.23 26.31
C PRO A 13 12.43 26.10 25.89
N GLY A 14 12.37 25.04 26.70
CA GLY A 14 11.47 23.92 26.43
C GLY A 14 10.03 24.38 26.30
N GLY A 15 9.35 23.96 25.22
CA GLY A 15 7.98 24.37 24.93
C GLY A 15 7.82 25.78 24.35
N SER A 16 8.91 26.46 23.97
CA SER A 16 8.85 27.76 23.28
C SER A 16 9.08 27.63 21.77
N ILE A 17 8.67 28.66 21.04
CA ILE A 17 8.92 28.86 19.61
C ILE A 17 9.51 30.25 19.37
N ARG A 18 10.20 30.45 18.25
CA ARG A 18 10.54 31.80 17.78
C ARG A 18 9.47 32.31 16.84
N LEU A 19 9.21 33.61 16.86
CA LEU A 19 8.35 34.30 15.92
C LEU A 19 9.13 35.41 15.23
N LEU A 20 8.80 35.66 13.97
CA LEU A 20 9.37 36.74 13.17
C LEU A 20 8.38 37.91 13.13
N ARG A 21 8.81 39.08 13.57
CA ARG A 21 8.08 40.34 13.39
C ARG A 21 8.64 41.04 12.16
N ILE A 22 7.83 41.17 11.11
CA ILE A 22 8.15 41.97 9.93
C ILE A 22 7.78 43.42 10.23
N LEU A 23 8.75 44.32 10.15
CA LEU A 23 8.54 45.74 10.40
C LEU A 23 7.87 46.41 9.21
N ALA A 24 7.06 47.43 9.49
CA ALA A 24 6.46 48.27 8.46
C ALA A 24 7.54 48.99 7.65
N ALA A 25 7.30 49.17 6.35
CA ALA A 25 8.22 49.87 5.45
C ALA A 25 7.58 51.12 4.84
N THR A 26 8.34 52.21 4.78
CA THR A 26 7.90 53.48 4.18
C THR A 26 7.85 53.43 2.64
N ASN A 27 8.58 52.50 2.01
CA ASN A 27 8.62 52.28 0.55
C ASN A 27 8.78 50.79 0.20
N GLU A 28 8.19 50.33 -0.91
CA GLU A 28 8.27 48.95 -1.44
C GLU A 28 9.71 48.47 -1.69
N HIS A 29 10.59 49.38 -2.09
CA HIS A 29 12.01 49.06 -2.34
C HIS A 29 12.88 49.05 -1.08
N SER A 30 12.32 49.37 0.10
CA SER A 30 13.08 49.36 1.34
C SER A 30 13.52 47.93 1.68
N PRO A 31 14.71 47.72 2.26
CA PRO A 31 15.11 46.41 2.75
C PRO A 31 14.09 45.83 3.72
N ILE A 32 13.88 44.51 3.68
CA ILE A 32 12.98 43.83 4.61
C ILE A 32 13.66 43.79 5.98
N GLN A 33 13.11 44.53 6.93
CA GLN A 33 13.58 44.61 8.32
C GLN A 33 12.68 43.75 9.19
N CYS A 34 13.28 42.94 10.07
CA CYS A 34 12.58 42.03 10.94
C CYS A 34 13.22 41.97 12.33
N GLN A 35 12.46 41.48 13.29
CA GLN A 35 12.91 41.15 14.64
C GLN A 35 12.50 39.73 14.98
N VAL A 36 13.35 38.96 15.65
CA VAL A 36 13.00 37.62 16.15
C VAL A 36 12.81 37.67 17.66
N PHE A 37 11.77 37.00 18.16
CA PHE A 37 11.51 36.93 19.58
C PHE A 37 10.92 35.56 19.99
N ASP A 38 11.18 35.18 21.24
CA ASP A 38 10.71 33.93 21.80
C ASP A 38 9.27 34.04 22.32
N CYS A 39 8.52 32.95 22.14
CA CYS A 39 7.11 32.86 22.51
C CYS A 39 6.84 31.48 23.11
N ALA A 40 6.49 31.43 24.40
CA ALA A 40 6.20 30.18 25.10
C ALA A 40 4.90 29.55 24.57
N LEU A 41 4.92 28.37 23.98
CA LEU A 41 3.77 27.69 23.37
C LEU A 41 2.88 27.01 24.43
N ALA A 42 2.36 27.81 25.36
CA ALA A 42 1.52 27.36 26.46
C ALA A 42 0.28 26.58 25.98
N ASP A 43 -0.19 25.63 26.79
CA ASP A 43 -1.38 24.79 26.54
C ASP A 43 -2.71 25.54 26.64
N SER A 44 -2.68 26.88 26.61
CA SER A 44 -3.89 27.69 26.58
C SER A 44 -4.70 27.41 25.31
N GLY A 45 -5.98 27.09 25.46
CA GLY A 45 -6.90 26.76 24.37
C GLY A 45 -7.31 27.93 23.47
N SER A 46 -6.57 29.05 23.45
CA SER A 46 -6.83 30.20 22.58
C SER A 46 -5.85 30.25 21.40
N THR A 47 -6.37 30.65 20.24
CA THR A 47 -5.56 31.05 19.09
C THR A 47 -4.65 32.21 19.48
N ARG A 48 -3.43 32.24 18.94
CA ARG A 48 -2.48 33.31 19.19
C ARG A 48 -2.43 34.29 18.01
N PRO A 49 -2.12 35.56 18.25
CA PRO A 49 -2.09 36.59 17.23
C PRO A 49 -0.79 36.54 16.40
N TYR A 50 -0.47 35.38 15.83
CA TYR A 50 0.56 35.23 14.80
C TYR A 50 0.03 34.42 13.63
N GLU A 51 0.57 34.63 12.45
CA GLU A 51 0.25 33.87 11.24
C GLU A 51 1.36 32.83 10.99
N ALA A 52 1.09 31.79 10.21
CA ALA A 52 2.13 30.83 9.82
C ALA A 52 2.27 30.80 8.30
N LEU A 53 3.50 30.79 7.81
CA LEU A 53 3.79 30.68 6.38
C LEU A 53 3.95 29.21 5.98
N SER A 54 3.30 28.85 4.87
CA SER A 54 3.43 27.58 4.18
C SER A 54 3.92 27.88 2.77
N TYR A 55 5.15 27.50 2.43
CA TYR A 55 5.79 27.87 1.16
C TYR A 55 6.83 26.84 0.73
N VAL A 56 7.27 26.90 -0.53
CA VAL A 56 8.33 26.01 -1.07
C VAL A 56 9.72 26.55 -0.77
N TRP A 57 10.57 25.73 -0.15
CA TRP A 57 11.97 26.05 0.06
C TRP A 57 12.76 26.03 -1.26
N GLY A 58 13.72 26.93 -1.38
CA GLY A 58 14.70 26.94 -2.46
C GLY A 58 14.29 27.73 -3.70
N SER A 59 15.31 28.28 -4.35
CA SER A 59 15.30 28.78 -5.72
C SER A 59 16.67 28.47 -6.31
N GLU A 60 16.77 28.20 -7.62
CA GLU A 60 18.07 28.13 -8.32
C GLU A 60 18.78 29.50 -8.38
N ASN A 61 18.08 30.56 -7.97
CA ASN A 61 18.56 31.93 -7.95
C ASN A 61 19.44 32.25 -6.74
N LYS A 62 20.30 33.26 -6.90
CA LYS A 62 21.15 33.80 -5.83
C LYS A 62 20.30 34.22 -4.62
N PRO A 63 20.74 33.94 -3.38
CA PRO A 63 20.02 34.35 -2.18
C PRO A 63 19.93 35.89 -2.11
N ARG A 64 18.82 36.38 -1.59
CA ARG A 64 18.60 37.80 -1.26
C ARG A 64 18.68 38.01 0.24
N SER A 65 19.09 39.21 0.64
CA SER A 65 19.23 39.54 2.05
C SER A 65 17.95 40.12 2.65
N ILE A 66 17.62 39.66 3.85
CA ILE A 66 16.75 40.36 4.80
C ILE A 66 17.55 40.72 6.05
N PHE A 67 17.10 41.70 6.83
CA PHE A 67 17.77 42.12 8.05
C PHE A 67 16.97 41.67 9.27
N ILE A 68 17.57 40.85 10.13
CA ILE A 68 16.98 40.42 11.39
C ILE A 68 17.80 41.00 12.54
N ASP A 69 17.17 41.84 13.36
CA ASP A 69 17.83 42.52 14.48
C ASP A 69 19.14 43.23 14.06
N GLY A 70 19.11 43.84 12.88
CA GLY A 70 20.25 44.53 12.26
C GLY A 70 21.29 43.63 11.60
N CYS A 71 21.15 42.30 11.69
CA CYS A 71 22.04 41.34 11.05
C CYS A 71 21.52 40.90 9.68
N ASP A 72 22.42 40.81 8.70
CA ASP A 72 22.11 40.28 7.38
C ASP A 72 21.84 38.76 7.43
N LEU A 73 20.69 38.34 6.91
CA LEU A 73 20.35 36.94 6.73
C LEU A 73 20.04 36.67 5.25
N PRO A 74 20.83 35.83 4.56
CA PRO A 74 20.52 35.39 3.21
C PRO A 74 19.33 34.42 3.21
N VAL A 75 18.32 34.71 2.41
CA VAL A 75 17.14 33.88 2.17
C VAL A 75 16.96 33.58 0.68
N GLY A 76 16.29 32.46 0.36
CA GLY A 76 15.97 32.13 -1.03
C GLY A 76 14.98 33.12 -1.65
N GLU A 77 15.00 33.23 -2.99
CA GLU A 77 14.16 34.18 -3.74
C GLU A 77 12.68 34.04 -3.39
N ASN A 78 12.18 32.79 -3.31
CA ASN A 78 10.77 32.52 -3.04
C ASN A 78 10.33 33.05 -1.66
N LEU A 79 11.19 32.96 -0.63
CA LEU A 79 10.90 33.49 0.69
C LEU A 79 10.97 35.02 0.70
N TYR A 80 11.98 35.59 0.05
CA TYR A 80 12.10 37.04 -0.07
C TYR A 80 10.86 37.67 -0.72
N VAL A 81 10.42 37.10 -1.84
CA VAL A 81 9.23 37.58 -2.57
C VAL A 81 7.98 37.41 -1.70
N ALA A 82 7.80 36.25 -1.06
CA ALA A 82 6.67 36.05 -0.13
C ALA A 82 6.64 37.12 0.98
N LEU A 83 7.78 37.38 1.63
CA LEU A 83 7.89 38.41 2.67
C LEU A 83 7.60 39.82 2.12
N SER A 84 8.04 40.12 0.90
CA SER A 84 7.76 41.41 0.25
C SER A 84 6.27 41.63 0.03
N HIS A 85 5.52 40.60 -0.36
CA HIS A 85 4.06 40.66 -0.52
C HIS A 85 3.29 40.65 0.81
N LEU A 86 3.88 40.12 1.88
CA LEU A 86 3.27 40.07 3.20
C LEU A 86 3.54 41.32 4.05
N ARG A 87 4.62 42.03 3.75
CA ARG A 87 4.99 43.27 4.43
C ARG A 87 4.00 44.38 4.08
N ASP A 88 3.43 44.97 5.12
CA ASP A 88 2.54 46.13 5.00
C ASP A 88 3.31 47.44 5.22
N ARG A 89 2.77 48.56 4.73
CA ARG A 89 3.42 49.88 4.85
C ARG A 89 3.21 50.55 6.21
N SER A 90 2.19 50.13 6.95
CA SER A 90 1.75 50.80 8.19
C SER A 90 1.61 49.83 9.37
N ILE A 91 1.50 48.53 9.11
CA ILE A 91 1.24 47.53 10.15
C ILE A 91 2.36 46.50 10.21
N GLU A 92 2.89 46.28 11.41
CA GLU A 92 3.82 45.19 11.67
C GLU A 92 3.10 43.83 11.64
N ARG A 93 3.72 42.82 11.05
CA ARG A 93 3.15 41.48 10.95
C ARG A 93 3.97 40.49 11.77
N THR A 94 3.32 39.70 12.61
CA THR A 94 3.98 38.60 13.34
C THR A 94 3.68 37.27 12.65
N ILE A 95 4.72 36.60 12.19
CA ILE A 95 4.63 35.37 11.40
C ILE A 95 5.62 34.31 11.88
N TRP A 96 5.20 33.05 11.81
CA TRP A 96 6.06 31.89 12.01
C TRP A 96 6.49 31.32 10.64
N ILE A 97 7.80 31.12 10.45
CA ILE A 97 8.39 30.63 9.21
C ILE A 97 9.44 29.59 9.59
N ASP A 98 9.24 28.33 9.23
CA ASP A 98 10.10 27.21 9.60
C ASP A 98 11.60 27.44 9.32
N ALA A 99 11.95 28.02 8.17
CA ALA A 99 13.33 28.28 7.78
C ALA A 99 14.05 29.35 8.62
N ILE A 100 13.30 30.23 9.31
CA ILE A 100 13.85 31.33 10.13
C ILE A 100 13.59 31.10 11.63
N CYS A 101 12.47 30.49 12.00
CA CYS A 101 12.07 30.33 13.39
C CYS A 101 12.69 29.08 14.02
N ILE A 102 13.13 28.11 13.22
CA ILE A 102 13.81 26.89 13.67
C ILE A 102 15.29 26.98 13.31
N ASN A 103 16.16 26.70 14.27
CA ASN A 103 17.58 26.53 14.01
C ASN A 103 17.83 25.22 13.23
N GLN A 104 17.92 25.35 11.91
CA GLN A 104 18.11 24.21 11.00
C GLN A 104 19.45 23.49 11.18
N GLN A 105 20.43 24.13 11.85
CA GLN A 105 21.75 23.56 12.12
C GLN A 105 21.83 22.83 13.47
N ASP A 106 20.79 22.88 14.30
CA ASP A 106 20.68 22.11 15.55
C ASP A 106 19.65 20.97 15.38
N PRO A 107 20.09 19.72 15.16
CA PRO A 107 19.20 18.57 15.01
C PRO A 107 18.26 18.34 16.22
N LYS A 108 18.68 18.72 17.44
CA LYS A 108 17.86 18.57 18.64
C LYS A 108 16.75 19.60 18.67
N GLU A 109 17.09 20.86 18.40
CA GLU A 109 16.07 21.91 18.28
C GLU A 109 15.10 21.59 17.14
N LYS A 110 15.63 21.21 15.97
CA LYS A 110 14.83 20.80 14.81
C LYS A 110 13.87 19.66 15.16
N GLY A 111 14.36 18.60 15.81
CA GLY A 111 13.52 17.48 16.25
C GLY A 111 12.38 17.92 17.18
N HIS A 112 12.67 18.74 18.19
CA HIS A 112 11.64 19.25 19.12
C HIS A 112 10.63 20.18 18.44
N GLN A 113 11.08 21.09 17.56
CA GLN A 113 10.21 22.00 16.83
C GLN A 113 9.33 21.25 15.83
N VAL A 114 9.87 20.26 15.12
CA VAL A 114 9.12 19.39 14.21
C VAL A 114 7.99 18.65 14.95
N GLN A 115 8.28 18.11 16.13
CA GLN A 115 7.23 17.48 16.97
C GLN A 115 6.15 18.47 17.41
N SER A 116 6.47 19.77 17.45
CA SER A 116 5.56 20.84 17.83
C SER A 116 4.84 21.48 16.63
N MET A 117 5.23 21.20 15.38
CA MET A 117 4.72 21.90 14.20
C MET A 117 3.20 21.86 14.08
N ALA A 118 2.57 20.71 14.31
CA ALA A 118 1.10 20.62 14.31
C ALA A 118 0.47 21.62 15.30
N LYS A 119 1.04 21.75 16.51
CA LYS A 119 0.60 22.70 17.53
C LYS A 119 0.85 24.15 17.11
N ILE A 120 1.99 24.42 16.48
CA ILE A 120 2.35 25.76 15.99
C ILE A 120 1.35 26.23 14.93
N TYR A 121 1.06 25.41 13.92
CA TYR A 121 0.10 25.77 12.88
C TYR A 121 -1.33 25.86 13.42
N ALA A 122 -1.70 25.00 14.38
CA ALA A 122 -3.04 25.01 14.98
C ALA A 122 -3.31 26.25 15.87
N LYS A 123 -2.26 26.81 16.50
CA LYS A 123 -2.37 28.04 17.29
C LYS A 123 -2.25 29.32 16.46
N ALA A 124 -1.80 29.24 15.21
CA ALA A 124 -1.76 30.39 14.32
C ALA A 124 -3.18 30.91 14.02
N SER A 125 -3.31 32.23 13.86
CA SER A 125 -4.57 32.88 13.48
C SER A 125 -5.03 32.46 12.08
N ARG A 126 -4.08 32.24 11.18
CA ARG A 126 -4.25 31.65 9.86
C ARG A 126 -2.94 31.06 9.36
N VAL A 127 -3.06 30.21 8.35
CA VAL A 127 -1.94 29.68 7.57
C VAL A 127 -1.99 30.29 6.19
N ILE A 128 -0.93 30.99 5.83
CA ILE A 128 -0.77 31.61 4.51
C ILE A 128 -0.02 30.63 3.63
N VAL A 129 -0.71 30.11 2.61
CA VAL A 129 -0.14 29.25 1.59
C VAL A 129 0.38 30.13 0.46
N TRP A 130 1.70 30.20 0.30
CA TRP A 130 2.37 30.94 -0.76
C TRP A 130 2.75 30.01 -1.90
N LEU A 131 2.06 30.14 -3.04
CA LEU A 131 2.30 29.31 -4.22
C LEU A 131 3.40 29.87 -5.14
N GLY A 132 3.99 31.02 -4.83
CA GLY A 132 4.99 31.70 -5.66
C GLY A 132 4.43 32.94 -6.37
N GLU A 133 5.30 33.64 -7.09
CA GLU A 133 4.93 34.81 -7.90
C GLU A 133 3.97 34.45 -9.05
N ALA A 134 3.27 35.45 -9.58
CA ALA A 134 2.42 35.28 -10.76
C ALA A 134 3.27 34.86 -11.98
N ALA A 135 2.98 33.69 -12.56
CA ALA A 135 3.65 33.15 -13.73
C ALA A 135 2.73 32.16 -14.46
N ALA A 136 2.81 32.12 -15.80
CA ALA A 136 1.95 31.27 -16.64
C ALA A 136 0.44 31.44 -16.34
N SER A 137 0.00 32.69 -16.18
CA SER A 137 -1.40 33.06 -15.88
C SER A 137 -1.95 32.43 -14.58
N SER A 138 -1.08 32.15 -13.61
CA SER A 138 -1.45 31.54 -12.33
C SER A 138 -2.36 32.39 -11.45
N ASP A 139 -2.21 33.72 -11.54
CA ASP A 139 -3.05 34.72 -10.89
C ASP A 139 -4.47 34.69 -11.47
N GLN A 140 -4.59 34.65 -12.80
CA GLN A 140 -5.86 34.44 -13.48
C GLN A 140 -6.46 33.08 -13.13
N ALA A 141 -5.66 32.01 -13.08
CA ALA A 141 -6.12 30.68 -12.68
C ALA A 141 -6.71 30.67 -11.26
N LEU A 142 -6.11 31.41 -10.31
CA LEU A 142 -6.62 31.53 -8.95
C LEU A 142 -7.97 32.26 -8.92
N GLU A 143 -8.12 33.30 -9.75
CA GLU A 143 -9.38 34.03 -9.89
C GLU A 143 -10.48 33.20 -10.55
N GLU A 144 -10.16 32.39 -11.57
CA GLU A 144 -11.11 31.47 -12.18
C GLU A 144 -11.62 30.41 -11.19
N ILE A 145 -10.74 29.88 -10.33
CA ILE A 145 -11.16 28.99 -9.24
C ILE A 145 -12.13 29.72 -8.30
N ARG A 146 -11.87 31.00 -7.97
CA ARG A 146 -12.74 31.82 -7.13
C ARG A 146 -14.11 32.03 -7.78
N ILE A 147 -14.15 32.35 -9.08
CA ILE A 147 -15.39 32.54 -9.84
C ILE A 147 -16.18 31.24 -9.87
N ALA A 148 -15.54 30.11 -10.17
CA ALA A 148 -16.19 28.80 -10.19
C ALA A 148 -16.81 28.43 -8.84
N ALA A 149 -16.15 28.80 -7.74
CA ALA A 149 -16.69 28.60 -6.39
C ALA A 149 -17.98 29.40 -6.14
N ALA A 150 -18.11 30.58 -6.75
CA ALA A 150 -19.26 31.47 -6.57
C ALA A 150 -20.44 31.12 -7.50
N THR A 151 -20.18 30.69 -8.74
CA THR A 151 -21.21 30.52 -9.78
C THR A 151 -21.56 29.06 -10.09
N ASN A 152 -20.79 28.09 -9.59
CA ASN A 152 -20.92 26.65 -9.88
C ASN A 152 -21.13 26.32 -11.38
N PRO A 153 -20.33 26.88 -12.32
CA PRO A 153 -20.53 26.65 -13.74
C PRO A 153 -19.87 25.34 -14.19
N ALA A 154 -20.43 24.70 -15.22
CA ALA A 154 -19.68 23.71 -15.99
C ALA A 154 -18.70 24.45 -16.91
N ILE A 155 -17.40 24.09 -16.90
CA ILE A 155 -16.38 24.76 -17.72
C ILE A 155 -16.81 24.75 -19.19
N SER A 156 -16.93 25.93 -19.81
CA SER A 156 -17.19 26.07 -21.25
C SER A 156 -15.96 26.45 -22.08
N GLU A 157 -14.79 26.70 -21.47
CA GLU A 157 -13.60 27.14 -22.21
C GLU A 157 -12.31 26.38 -21.84
N THR A 158 -11.68 25.80 -22.86
CA THR A 158 -10.47 24.95 -22.80
C THR A 158 -9.20 25.70 -22.37
N ASN A 159 -9.14 27.02 -22.52
CA ASN A 159 -7.92 27.80 -22.24
C ASN A 159 -7.63 27.99 -20.73
N HIS A 160 -8.66 28.06 -19.89
CA HIS A 160 -8.48 28.29 -18.44
C HIS A 160 -8.10 27.02 -17.68
N GLN A 161 -8.50 25.85 -18.18
CA GLN A 161 -8.18 24.57 -17.56
C GLN A 161 -6.67 24.32 -17.49
N GLN A 162 -5.92 24.66 -18.55
CA GLN A 162 -4.47 24.43 -18.58
C GLN A 162 -3.72 25.32 -17.58
N ALA A 163 -4.14 26.57 -17.40
CA ALA A 163 -3.53 27.48 -16.41
C ALA A 163 -3.77 27.00 -14.97
N ILE A 164 -4.98 26.51 -14.69
CA ILE A 164 -5.33 25.89 -13.39
C ILE A 164 -4.51 24.62 -13.16
N LEU A 165 -4.40 23.74 -14.15
CA LEU A 165 -3.56 22.54 -14.04
C LEU A 165 -2.10 22.93 -13.79
N THR A 166 -1.55 23.91 -14.51
CA THR A 166 -0.17 24.40 -14.32
C THR A 166 0.05 24.98 -12.91
N LEU A 167 -0.93 25.71 -12.36
CA LEU A 167 -0.89 26.18 -10.97
C LEU A 167 -0.85 25.01 -9.98
N LEU A 168 -1.70 23.99 -10.20
CA LEU A 168 -1.77 22.80 -9.35
C LEU A 168 -0.53 21.89 -9.47
N GLU A 169 0.27 22.05 -10.53
CA GLU A 169 1.54 21.35 -10.70
C GLU A 169 2.69 21.92 -9.88
N ARG A 170 2.52 23.11 -9.30
CA ARG A 170 3.57 23.79 -8.54
C ARG A 170 4.07 22.90 -7.38
N PRO A 171 5.38 22.97 -7.03
CA PRO A 171 6.00 22.04 -6.09
C PRO A 171 5.36 21.99 -4.70
N TRP A 172 4.66 23.05 -4.29
CA TRP A 172 3.95 23.12 -3.02
C TRP A 172 3.01 21.92 -2.83
N PHE A 173 2.19 21.61 -3.85
CA PHE A 173 1.26 20.50 -3.80
C PHE A 173 1.92 19.11 -3.74
N GLN A 174 3.24 19.01 -3.93
CA GLN A 174 3.92 17.71 -3.96
C GLN A 174 4.56 17.35 -2.62
N ARG A 175 4.75 18.32 -1.71
CA ARG A 175 5.52 18.14 -0.47
C ARG A 175 4.70 17.45 0.61
N ILE A 176 5.35 16.67 1.48
CA ILE A 176 4.68 16.02 2.61
C ILE A 176 4.27 17.04 3.69
N TRP A 177 5.13 18.01 4.00
CA TRP A 177 4.92 18.95 5.11
C TRP A 177 3.63 19.76 4.97
N VAL A 178 3.25 20.13 3.74
CA VAL A 178 2.04 20.94 3.49
C VAL A 178 0.78 20.31 4.04
N LEU A 179 0.73 18.97 4.15
CA LEU A 179 -0.40 18.25 4.72
C LEU A 179 -0.64 18.68 6.16
N GLN A 180 0.41 18.66 6.99
CA GLN A 180 0.29 19.05 8.39
C GLN A 180 0.02 20.55 8.53
N GLU A 181 0.64 21.37 7.68
CA GLU A 181 0.51 22.83 7.69
C GLU A 181 -0.95 23.26 7.46
N VAL A 182 -1.60 22.72 6.43
CA VAL A 182 -3.00 23.05 6.14
C VAL A 182 -3.99 22.24 6.97
N ALA A 183 -3.62 21.04 7.44
CA ALA A 183 -4.48 20.23 8.30
C ALA A 183 -4.58 20.76 9.73
N ALA A 184 -3.57 21.49 10.21
CA ALA A 184 -3.62 22.16 11.49
C ALA A 184 -4.35 23.51 11.42
N ALA A 185 -4.37 24.15 10.25
CA ALA A 185 -4.91 25.49 10.05
C ALA A 185 -6.39 25.62 10.41
N ARG A 186 -6.79 26.68 11.11
CA ARG A 186 -8.22 27.04 11.29
C ARG A 186 -8.75 27.93 10.16
N HIS A 187 -7.84 28.67 9.55
CA HIS A 187 -8.08 29.51 8.40
C HIS A 187 -6.90 29.36 7.45
N VAL A 188 -7.18 29.09 6.18
CA VAL A 188 -6.17 28.96 5.13
C VAL A 188 -6.39 30.09 4.13
N LEU A 189 -5.36 30.90 3.90
CA LEU A 189 -5.34 31.92 2.87
C LEU A 189 -4.32 31.51 1.80
N ILE A 190 -4.77 31.33 0.57
CA ILE A 190 -3.89 30.92 -0.54
C ILE A 190 -3.53 32.17 -1.35
N LYS A 191 -2.24 32.39 -1.58
CA LYS A 191 -1.69 33.52 -2.33
C LYS A 191 -0.84 33.05 -3.50
N CYS A 192 -0.97 33.74 -4.63
CA CYS A 192 -0.12 33.58 -5.81
C CYS A 192 0.13 34.97 -6.42
N GLY A 193 1.36 35.47 -6.27
CA GLY A 193 1.67 36.87 -6.53
C GLY A 193 0.74 37.80 -5.74
N PRO A 194 0.12 38.83 -6.37
CA PRO A 194 -0.78 39.76 -5.68
C PRO A 194 -2.15 39.14 -5.37
N THR A 195 -2.55 38.07 -6.06
CA THR A 195 -3.89 37.48 -5.95
C THR A 195 -3.99 36.58 -4.72
N GLU A 196 -5.14 36.62 -4.05
CA GLU A 196 -5.44 35.77 -2.91
C GLU A 196 -6.84 35.18 -2.97
N ILE A 197 -7.01 34.01 -2.38
CA ILE A 197 -8.28 33.31 -2.27
C ILE A 197 -8.38 32.61 -0.91
N ASP A 198 -9.59 32.60 -0.34
CA ASP A 198 -9.88 31.81 0.84
C ASP A 198 -9.79 30.30 0.52
N GLY A 199 -9.23 29.52 1.44
CA GLY A 199 -9.04 28.07 1.25
C GLY A 199 -10.35 27.31 1.00
N TYR A 200 -11.46 27.72 1.61
CA TYR A 200 -12.77 27.10 1.36
C TYR A 200 -13.26 27.41 -0.06
N ALA A 201 -13.11 28.67 -0.50
CA ALA A 201 -13.45 29.07 -1.87
C ALA A 201 -12.60 28.32 -2.89
N PHE A 202 -11.28 28.20 -2.65
CA PHE A 202 -10.39 27.41 -3.50
C PHE A 202 -10.86 25.95 -3.65
N CYS A 203 -11.17 25.28 -2.53
CA CYS A 203 -11.61 23.88 -2.55
C CYS A 203 -12.99 23.68 -3.17
N SER A 204 -13.88 24.66 -3.02
CA SER A 204 -15.22 24.64 -3.63
C SER A 204 -15.14 24.85 -5.14
N GLY A 205 -14.31 25.80 -5.58
CA GLY A 205 -14.04 26.06 -7.00
C GLY A 205 -13.45 24.84 -7.71
N LEU A 206 -12.43 24.19 -7.12
CA LEU A 206 -11.87 22.96 -7.69
C LEU A 206 -12.90 21.84 -7.88
N SER A 207 -13.84 21.69 -6.94
CA SER A 207 -14.92 20.71 -7.08
C SER A 207 -15.95 21.08 -8.15
N ALA A 208 -16.25 22.37 -8.33
CA ALA A 208 -17.17 22.85 -9.36
C ALA A 208 -16.60 22.65 -10.78
N LEU A 209 -15.29 22.87 -10.93
CA LEU A 209 -14.59 22.84 -12.21
C LEU A 209 -14.54 21.46 -12.89
N LYS A 210 -14.77 20.34 -12.17
CA LYS A 210 -14.71 18.97 -12.73
C LYS A 210 -13.51 18.73 -13.66
N LEU A 211 -12.32 19.17 -13.24
CA LEU A 211 -11.10 19.08 -14.04
C LEU A 211 -10.83 17.65 -14.49
N SER A 212 -10.56 17.43 -15.78
CA SER A 212 -10.06 16.15 -16.28
C SER A 212 -8.55 16.05 -16.01
N TYR A 213 -8.15 14.95 -15.37
CA TYR A 213 -6.76 14.60 -15.07
C TYR A 213 -6.24 13.48 -15.97
N GLU A 214 -6.85 13.26 -17.15
CA GLU A 214 -6.50 12.19 -18.10
C GLU A 214 -5.00 12.16 -18.47
N THR A 215 -4.33 13.31 -18.48
CA THR A 215 -2.90 13.43 -18.75
C THR A 215 -2.00 13.18 -17.53
N CYS A 216 -2.55 13.00 -16.32
CA CYS A 216 -1.81 12.92 -15.05
C CYS A 216 -2.57 12.13 -13.94
N PRO A 217 -2.77 10.80 -14.08
CA PRO A 217 -3.60 10.00 -13.16
C PRO A 217 -3.12 10.01 -11.69
N ASN A 218 -1.81 10.08 -11.44
CA ASN A 218 -1.27 10.09 -10.07
C ASN A 218 -1.39 11.46 -9.36
N ARG A 219 -1.78 12.53 -10.07
CA ARG A 219 -1.81 13.90 -9.52
C ARG A 219 -3.17 14.29 -8.98
N GLU A 220 -4.24 13.71 -9.52
CA GLU A 220 -5.59 13.89 -9.02
C GLU A 220 -5.68 13.58 -7.51
N GLY A 221 -5.09 12.45 -7.08
CA GLY A 221 -5.03 12.07 -5.66
C GLY A 221 -4.27 13.06 -4.77
N LEU A 222 -3.19 13.66 -5.28
CA LEU A 222 -2.41 14.66 -4.53
C LEU A 222 -3.22 15.94 -4.28
N ILE A 223 -3.91 16.44 -5.29
CA ILE A 223 -4.70 17.68 -5.16
C ILE A 223 -5.93 17.45 -4.31
N ARG A 224 -6.70 16.39 -4.59
CA ARG A 224 -7.93 16.06 -3.84
C ARG A 224 -7.65 15.90 -2.34
N SER A 225 -6.55 15.24 -1.99
CA SER A 225 -6.24 14.96 -0.59
C SER A 225 -5.73 16.19 0.19
N VAL A 226 -5.12 17.19 -0.46
CA VAL A 226 -4.85 18.50 0.16
C VAL A 226 -6.12 19.34 0.23
N ALA A 227 -6.92 19.36 -0.83
CA ALA A 227 -8.17 20.11 -0.87
C ALA A 227 -9.14 19.62 0.22
N TYR A 228 -9.18 18.32 0.50
CA TYR A 228 -9.89 17.75 1.65
C TYR A 228 -9.44 18.38 2.98
N LEU A 229 -8.13 18.41 3.23
CA LEU A 229 -7.57 19.01 4.45
C LEU A 229 -7.81 20.52 4.54
N ILE A 230 -7.82 21.25 3.42
CA ILE A 230 -8.09 22.69 3.44
C ILE A 230 -9.58 22.98 3.67
N ARG A 231 -10.48 22.24 3.00
CA ARG A 231 -11.92 22.47 3.01
C ARG A 231 -12.51 22.47 4.42
N ASP A 232 -12.08 21.54 5.25
CA ASP A 232 -12.63 21.34 6.59
C ASP A 232 -11.98 22.25 7.65
N ALA A 233 -11.03 23.12 7.26
CA ALA A 233 -10.32 24.01 8.19
C ALA A 233 -11.26 24.89 9.02
N VAL A 234 -12.35 25.38 8.41
CA VAL A 234 -13.33 26.27 9.04
C VAL A 234 -14.10 25.61 10.19
N PHE A 235 -14.22 24.27 10.19
CA PHE A 235 -14.96 23.53 11.21
C PHE A 235 -14.09 23.13 12.42
N ARG A 236 -12.78 23.42 12.39
CA ARG A 236 -11.86 23.00 13.45
C ARG A 236 -12.07 23.82 14.73
N PRO A 237 -12.13 23.16 15.90
CA PRO A 237 -12.39 23.85 17.16
C PRO A 237 -11.26 24.82 17.52
N ARG A 238 -11.63 25.90 18.22
CA ARG A 238 -10.66 26.88 18.73
C ARG A 238 -9.94 26.42 20.00
N TYR A 239 -10.47 25.43 20.71
CA TYR A 239 -9.91 24.84 21.92
C TYR A 239 -9.16 23.53 21.64
N GLU A 240 -8.25 23.14 22.53
CA GLU A 240 -7.50 21.88 22.42
C GLU A 240 -8.39 20.68 22.78
N THR A 241 -8.39 19.65 21.94
CA THR A 241 -8.98 18.34 22.19
C THR A 241 -7.87 17.32 22.45
N SER A 242 -6.96 17.60 23.39
CA SER A 242 -5.87 16.68 23.72
C SER A 242 -6.38 15.63 24.73
N ARG A 243 -6.51 14.37 24.28
CA ARG A 243 -6.91 13.21 25.12
C ARG A 243 -5.72 12.47 25.75
N SER A 244 -4.54 12.61 25.16
CA SER A 244 -3.26 12.07 25.64
C SER A 244 -2.34 13.26 25.90
N GLY A 245 -1.38 13.20 26.83
CA GLY A 245 -0.49 14.32 27.18
C GLY A 245 0.44 14.84 26.06
N ARG A 246 0.09 14.58 24.79
CA ARG A 246 0.73 15.00 23.56
C ARG A 246 -0.29 15.74 22.67
N PHE A 247 0.16 16.78 21.98
CA PHE A 247 -0.67 17.46 20.98
C PHE A 247 -0.86 16.60 19.72
N SER A 248 -2.10 16.43 19.29
CA SER A 248 -2.48 15.79 18.04
C SER A 248 -3.69 16.51 17.42
N LEU A 249 -3.78 16.49 16.09
CA LEU A 249 -4.93 16.97 15.33
C LEU A 249 -6.09 15.96 15.27
N ASP A 250 -5.89 14.72 15.76
CA ASP A 250 -6.90 13.65 15.82
C ASP A 250 -7.59 13.39 14.47
N ILE A 251 -6.81 13.39 13.38
CA ILE A 251 -7.37 13.30 12.01
C ILE A 251 -7.70 11.86 11.66
N ARG A 252 -6.68 10.99 11.70
CA ARG A 252 -6.78 9.56 11.36
C ARG A 252 -5.65 8.75 11.99
N PRO A 253 -5.80 7.42 12.10
CA PRO A 253 -4.74 6.50 12.48
C PRO A 253 -3.48 6.68 11.61
N LEU A 254 -2.29 6.53 12.21
CA LEU A 254 -1.02 6.84 11.53
C LEU A 254 -0.83 6.02 10.25
N SER A 255 -1.19 4.74 10.31
CA SER A 255 -1.08 3.82 9.18
C SER A 255 -1.94 4.25 7.99
N GLU A 256 -3.14 4.79 8.25
CA GLU A 256 -4.04 5.31 7.22
C GLU A 256 -3.49 6.58 6.59
N LEU A 257 -2.96 7.51 7.40
CA LEU A 257 -2.28 8.70 6.89
C LEU A 257 -1.08 8.32 6.00
N VAL A 258 -0.29 7.34 6.41
CA VAL A 258 0.85 6.86 5.62
C VAL A 258 0.38 6.28 4.30
N ASP A 259 -0.62 5.38 4.31
CA ASP A 259 -1.21 4.79 3.12
C ASP A 259 -1.78 5.84 2.14
N MET A 260 -2.26 6.97 2.66
CA MET A 260 -2.76 8.09 1.85
C MET A 260 -1.64 8.97 1.26
N TYR A 261 -0.51 9.12 1.96
CA TYR A 261 0.40 10.24 1.71
C TYR A 261 1.86 9.88 1.47
N HIS A 262 2.26 8.61 1.55
CA HIS A 262 3.67 8.19 1.43
C HIS A 262 4.33 8.53 0.07
N THR A 263 3.55 8.83 -0.97
CA THR A 263 4.03 9.21 -2.31
C THR A 263 4.45 10.67 -2.42
N ARG A 264 4.21 11.48 -1.38
CA ARG A 264 4.61 12.89 -1.32
C ARG A 264 6.13 13.02 -1.29
N LYS A 265 6.64 14.11 -1.86
CA LYS A 265 8.07 14.45 -1.85
C LYS A 265 8.49 14.95 -0.47
N ALA A 266 9.68 14.52 -0.07
CA ALA A 266 10.35 14.96 1.13
C ALA A 266 11.85 15.09 0.85
N THR A 267 12.50 16.12 1.42
CA THR A 267 13.95 16.29 1.31
C THR A 267 14.68 15.23 2.13
N ASP A 268 14.21 14.99 3.36
CA ASP A 268 14.61 13.87 4.20
C ASP A 268 13.51 12.81 4.17
N ARG A 269 13.84 11.55 3.88
CA ARG A 269 12.85 10.46 3.79
C ARG A 269 12.06 10.28 5.10
N ARG A 270 12.70 10.54 6.25
CA ARG A 270 12.07 10.44 7.57
C ARG A 270 10.88 11.39 7.71
N ASP A 271 10.90 12.52 7.00
CA ASP A 271 9.82 13.51 7.03
C ASP A 271 8.51 12.95 6.46
N LYS A 272 8.55 11.93 5.59
CA LYS A 272 7.35 11.22 5.13
C LYS A 272 6.55 10.60 6.27
N VAL A 273 7.22 10.28 7.38
CA VAL A 273 6.60 9.75 8.61
C VAL A 273 6.41 10.87 9.62
N TYR A 274 7.45 11.68 9.87
CA TYR A 274 7.42 12.70 10.92
C TYR A 274 6.35 13.77 10.69
N ALA A 275 6.07 14.15 9.43
CA ALA A 275 5.00 15.10 9.11
C ALA A 275 3.59 14.57 9.44
N LEU A 276 3.41 13.25 9.51
CA LEU A 276 2.11 12.62 9.78
C LEU A 276 1.90 12.33 11.27
N LEU A 277 2.97 12.36 12.08
CA LEU A 277 2.90 12.06 13.51
C LEU A 277 1.99 13.04 14.26
N GLY A 278 2.02 14.34 13.95
CA GLY A 278 1.16 15.34 14.58
C GLY A 278 -0.30 15.29 14.11
N MET A 279 -0.57 14.64 12.98
CA MET A 279 -1.90 14.45 12.41
C MET A 279 -2.60 13.20 12.97
N SER A 280 -1.85 12.26 13.55
CA SER A 280 -2.36 10.93 13.89
C SER A 280 -3.29 10.91 15.11
N SER A 281 -4.42 10.22 15.01
CA SER A 281 -5.33 9.95 16.13
C SER A 281 -4.79 8.93 17.14
N ASP A 282 -3.87 8.07 16.71
CA ASP A 282 -3.26 7.07 17.58
C ASP A 282 -2.08 7.68 18.34
N ASP A 283 -1.65 7.03 19.42
CA ASP A 283 -0.42 7.40 20.11
C ASP A 283 0.76 6.49 19.73
N PRO A 284 1.62 6.91 18.77
CA PRO A 284 2.80 6.15 18.39
C PRO A 284 3.96 6.30 19.39
N SER A 285 3.76 6.97 20.55
CA SER A 285 4.78 7.09 21.61
C SER A 285 5.20 5.73 22.16
N ALA A 286 4.27 4.78 22.29
CA ALA A 286 4.54 3.42 22.72
C ALA A 286 5.51 2.68 21.78
N ALA A 287 5.47 2.99 20.48
CA ALA A 287 6.41 2.47 19.49
C ALA A 287 7.72 3.26 19.39
N LYS A 288 7.94 4.25 20.27
CA LYS A 288 9.10 5.16 20.25
C LYS A 288 9.29 5.79 18.86
N LEU A 289 8.17 6.15 18.22
CA LEU A 289 8.11 6.87 16.96
C LEU A 289 7.94 8.36 17.25
N SER A 290 9.05 9.07 17.20
CA SER A 290 9.14 10.52 17.40
C SER A 290 10.15 11.09 16.42
N ALA A 291 10.04 12.39 16.10
CA ALA A 291 10.99 13.04 15.19
C ALA A 291 12.36 13.18 15.86
N ASP A 292 13.26 12.26 15.54
CA ASP A 292 14.66 12.23 15.94
C ASP A 292 15.54 12.28 14.70
N TYR A 293 16.26 13.39 14.53
CA TYR A 293 17.19 13.58 13.42
C TYR A 293 18.65 13.26 13.80
N GLU A 294 18.95 13.06 15.08
CA GLU A 294 20.31 12.88 15.60
C GLU A 294 20.73 11.41 15.55
N THR A 295 19.87 10.49 16.02
CA THR A 295 20.29 9.08 16.21
C THR A 295 19.53 8.07 15.36
N SER A 296 18.34 8.44 14.87
CA SER A 296 17.46 7.53 14.13
C SER A 296 17.73 7.55 12.63
N SER A 297 18.17 6.41 12.08
CA SER A 297 18.25 6.16 10.64
C SER A 297 16.87 5.91 10.03
N TRP A 298 16.72 6.16 8.72
CA TRP A 298 15.48 5.90 7.98
C TRP A 298 14.97 4.47 8.17
N GLU A 299 15.83 3.46 8.02
CA GLU A 299 15.47 2.05 8.13
C GLU A 299 14.80 1.72 9.49
N LYS A 300 15.28 2.34 10.59
CA LYS A 300 14.78 2.14 11.95
C LYS A 300 13.43 2.81 12.14
N VAL A 301 13.27 4.03 11.60
CA VAL A 301 11.98 4.73 11.60
C VAL A 301 10.96 3.93 10.82
N PHE A 302 11.33 3.42 9.65
CA PHE A 302 10.43 2.66 8.79
C PHE A 302 10.05 1.31 9.40
N GLN A 303 11.01 0.59 10.00
CA GLN A 303 10.74 -0.66 10.71
C GLN A 303 9.80 -0.45 11.90
N LYS A 304 10.03 0.59 12.71
CA LYS A 304 9.13 0.95 13.83
C LYS A 304 7.72 1.29 13.34
N LEU A 305 7.60 2.03 12.23
CA LEU A 305 6.31 2.35 11.62
C LEU A 305 5.53 1.10 11.22
N ILE A 306 6.20 0.15 10.56
CA ILE A 306 5.55 -1.09 10.11
C ILE A 306 5.10 -1.93 11.30
N LYS A 307 5.96 -2.08 12.31
CA LYS A 307 5.63 -2.82 13.54
C LYS A 307 4.48 -2.17 14.31
N PHE A 308 4.45 -0.83 14.35
CA PHE A 308 3.32 -0.09 14.91
C PHE A 308 2.03 -0.28 14.10
N SER A 309 2.12 -0.31 12.76
CA SER A 309 0.96 -0.39 11.87
C SER A 309 0.34 -1.79 11.81
N ILE A 310 1.17 -2.83 11.94
CA ILE A 310 0.73 -4.23 11.90
C ILE A 310 0.88 -4.87 13.28
N SER A 311 2.10 -5.31 13.64
CA SER A 311 2.36 -6.11 14.84
C SER A 311 3.86 -6.37 14.99
N ASP A 312 4.34 -6.46 16.24
CA ASP A 312 5.70 -6.94 16.55
C ASP A 312 5.93 -8.42 16.26
N ARG A 313 4.86 -9.18 15.97
CA ARG A 313 4.94 -10.60 15.59
C ARG A 313 5.43 -10.82 14.16
N MET A 314 5.48 -9.76 13.36
CA MET A 314 5.94 -9.82 11.97
C MET A 314 7.44 -9.56 11.91
N SER A 315 8.15 -10.35 11.10
CA SER A 315 9.51 -10.03 10.70
C SER A 315 9.46 -8.90 9.67
N VAL A 316 10.32 -7.91 9.83
CA VAL A 316 10.35 -6.71 8.97
C VAL A 316 11.80 -6.38 8.66
N ASP A 317 12.14 -6.49 7.38
CA ASP A 317 13.43 -6.14 6.82
C ASP A 317 13.31 -4.81 6.05
N THR A 318 14.19 -3.85 6.36
CA THR A 318 14.25 -2.51 5.76
C THR A 318 15.71 -2.15 5.45
N TRP A 319 15.93 -1.14 4.60
CA TRP A 319 17.27 -0.72 4.16
C TRP A 319 17.47 0.80 4.29
N PRO A 320 18.69 1.29 4.54
CA PRO A 320 18.98 2.72 4.72
C PRO A 320 18.57 3.60 3.53
N ASP A 321 18.77 3.09 2.32
CA ASP A 321 18.64 3.87 1.09
C ASP A 321 17.39 3.57 0.26
N LYS A 322 16.45 2.78 0.81
CA LYS A 322 15.26 2.30 0.09
C LYS A 322 13.99 2.56 0.89
N GLU A 323 12.96 3.01 0.20
CA GLU A 323 11.59 3.09 0.74
C GLU A 323 10.83 1.78 0.43
N VAL A 324 11.47 0.65 0.74
CA VAL A 324 10.94 -0.70 0.53
C VAL A 324 11.09 -1.49 1.82
N ALA A 325 10.05 -2.24 2.16
CA ALA A 325 10.11 -3.20 3.25
C ALA A 325 9.66 -4.59 2.79
N VAL A 326 10.35 -5.61 3.30
CA VAL A 326 9.93 -7.01 3.20
C VAL A 326 9.37 -7.44 4.54
N ILE A 327 8.12 -7.89 4.54
CA ILE A 327 7.39 -8.26 5.76
C ILE A 327 7.02 -9.73 5.67
N LYS A 328 7.41 -10.52 6.67
CA LYS A 328 7.17 -11.96 6.74
C LYS A 328 6.42 -12.33 8.01
N GLY A 329 5.44 -13.21 7.90
CA GLY A 329 4.73 -13.76 9.06
C GLY A 329 3.45 -14.47 8.66
N LYS A 330 2.57 -14.72 9.63
CA LYS A 330 1.33 -15.47 9.40
C LYS A 330 0.12 -14.58 9.20
N GLY A 331 -0.84 -15.04 8.43
CA GLY A 331 -2.10 -14.33 8.19
C GLY A 331 -3.24 -15.25 7.77
N CYS A 332 -4.42 -14.67 7.64
CA CYS A 332 -5.57 -15.30 7.01
C CYS A 332 -6.24 -14.34 6.02
N VAL A 333 -6.76 -14.88 4.92
CA VAL A 333 -7.56 -14.12 3.95
C VAL A 333 -8.99 -14.04 4.49
N LEU A 334 -9.52 -12.82 4.61
CA LEU A 334 -10.88 -12.53 5.06
C LEU A 334 -11.87 -12.43 3.89
N GLY A 335 -11.40 -11.90 2.76
CA GLY A 335 -12.23 -11.65 1.59
C GLY A 335 -11.45 -11.10 0.41
N VAL A 336 -12.18 -10.78 -0.66
CA VAL A 336 -11.62 -10.28 -1.92
C VAL A 336 -12.38 -9.04 -2.37
N VAL A 337 -11.66 -8.04 -2.87
CA VAL A 337 -12.26 -6.83 -3.45
C VAL A 337 -13.02 -7.21 -4.72
N SER A 338 -14.33 -6.95 -4.73
CA SER A 338 -15.23 -7.26 -5.85
C SER A 338 -15.67 -6.03 -6.65
N ASN A 339 -15.62 -4.85 -6.05
CA ASN A 339 -15.99 -3.60 -6.70
C ASN A 339 -15.15 -2.43 -6.15
N VAL A 340 -14.82 -1.46 -7.00
CA VAL A 340 -14.17 -0.21 -6.62
C VAL A 340 -14.88 0.93 -7.35
N GLY A 341 -15.47 1.85 -6.60
CA GLY A 341 -16.18 3.03 -7.12
C GLY A 341 -15.75 4.30 -6.41
N ARG A 342 -16.13 5.45 -6.98
CA ARG A 342 -15.99 6.77 -6.34
C ARG A 342 -17.33 7.18 -5.70
N VAL A 343 -17.28 7.86 -4.55
CA VAL A 343 -18.50 8.35 -3.90
C VAL A 343 -18.94 9.67 -4.54
N ILE A 344 -20.14 9.71 -5.11
CA ILE A 344 -20.70 10.90 -5.75
C ILE A 344 -20.81 12.05 -4.73
N GLY A 345 -20.27 13.22 -5.07
CA GLY A 345 -20.31 14.43 -4.23
C GLY A 345 -19.27 14.50 -3.11
N ARG A 346 -18.45 13.45 -2.92
CA ARG A 346 -17.26 13.43 -2.04
C ARG A 346 -16.10 12.77 -2.76
N ASP A 347 -15.51 13.55 -3.66
CA ASP A 347 -14.44 13.16 -4.58
C ASP A 347 -13.17 12.61 -3.91
N ASP A 348 -13.00 12.81 -2.59
CA ASP A 348 -11.90 12.32 -1.77
C ASP A 348 -12.10 10.85 -1.33
N ARG A 349 -13.32 10.32 -1.41
CA ARG A 349 -13.67 8.98 -0.92
C ARG A 349 -13.83 7.94 -2.03
N GLN A 350 -13.31 6.75 -1.75
CA GLN A 350 -13.53 5.54 -2.53
C GLN A 350 -14.50 4.61 -1.79
N SER A 351 -15.25 3.85 -2.58
CA SER A 351 -16.22 2.87 -2.15
C SER A 351 -15.76 1.50 -2.64
N VAL A 352 -15.41 0.60 -1.72
CA VAL A 352 -14.81 -0.71 -2.02
C VAL A 352 -15.78 -1.82 -1.59
N GLY A 353 -16.30 -2.57 -2.55
CA GLY A 353 -17.08 -3.78 -2.29
C GLY A 353 -16.16 -4.97 -1.98
N ILE A 354 -16.50 -5.75 -0.96
CA ILE A 354 -15.75 -6.95 -0.56
C ILE A 354 -16.68 -8.15 -0.56
N THR A 355 -16.20 -9.25 -1.14
CA THR A 355 -16.79 -10.58 -1.00
C THR A 355 -16.07 -11.29 0.15
N TRP A 356 -16.78 -11.50 1.27
CA TRP A 356 -16.24 -12.12 2.48
C TRP A 356 -16.37 -13.64 2.43
N ARG A 357 -15.37 -14.37 2.93
CA ARG A 357 -15.44 -15.85 2.96
C ARG A 357 -16.36 -16.39 4.05
N ASN A 358 -16.38 -15.74 5.22
CA ASN A 358 -17.11 -16.18 6.41
C ASN A 358 -17.92 -15.03 7.01
N ALA A 359 -18.91 -14.50 6.30
CA ALA A 359 -19.74 -13.41 6.82
C ALA A 359 -20.47 -13.86 8.10
N PRO A 360 -20.33 -13.15 9.24
CA PRO A 360 -21.13 -13.44 10.41
C PRO A 360 -22.59 -13.07 10.09
N ASN A 361 -23.47 -14.07 10.04
CA ASN A 361 -24.93 -13.96 9.87
C ASN A 361 -25.50 -13.66 8.47
N HIS A 362 -25.01 -14.32 7.42
CA HIS A 362 -25.86 -14.53 6.24
C HIS A 362 -26.20 -16.01 6.08
N SER A 363 -27.47 -16.35 6.33
CA SER A 363 -28.10 -17.55 5.78
C SER A 363 -27.78 -17.65 4.29
N HIS A 364 -27.77 -18.88 3.76
CA HIS A 364 -27.33 -19.30 2.42
C HIS A 364 -27.97 -18.62 1.17
N THR A 365 -28.50 -17.40 1.26
CA THR A 365 -28.89 -16.57 0.12
C THR A 365 -27.67 -15.87 -0.46
N LYS A 366 -27.02 -16.53 -1.44
CA LYS A 366 -26.11 -15.87 -2.39
C LYS A 366 -26.82 -14.62 -2.96
N GLY A 367 -26.40 -13.41 -2.59
CA GLY A 367 -26.85 -12.20 -3.28
C GLY A 367 -26.98 -10.90 -2.46
N GLU A 368 -26.98 -10.92 -1.13
CA GLU A 368 -27.04 -9.66 -0.37
C GLU A 368 -25.64 -9.09 -0.18
N HIS A 369 -25.31 -8.05 -0.95
CA HIS A 369 -24.04 -7.34 -0.86
C HIS A 369 -23.95 -6.58 0.48
N SER A 370 -22.93 -6.87 1.28
CA SER A 370 -22.56 -6.02 2.41
C SER A 370 -22.37 -4.57 1.92
N PRO A 371 -22.76 -3.56 2.72
CA PRO A 371 -22.62 -2.17 2.30
C PRO A 371 -21.15 -1.89 1.96
N PRO A 372 -20.89 -1.16 0.85
CA PRO A 372 -19.53 -0.97 0.37
C PRO A 372 -18.71 -0.18 1.39
N TRP A 373 -17.46 -0.61 1.54
CA TRP A 373 -16.52 -0.03 2.48
C TRP A 373 -16.08 1.34 1.98
N THR A 374 -16.50 2.39 2.66
CA THR A 374 -16.18 3.76 2.26
C THR A 374 -15.03 4.31 3.08
N PHE A 375 -13.93 4.66 2.42
CA PHE A 375 -12.80 5.34 3.07
C PHE A 375 -12.06 6.26 2.10
N GLN A 376 -11.08 7.01 2.60
CA GLN A 376 -10.31 7.96 1.79
C GLN A 376 -9.51 7.25 0.69
N ALA A 377 -9.30 7.93 -0.43
CA ALA A 377 -8.45 7.42 -1.49
C ALA A 377 -7.01 7.18 -0.98
N SER A 378 -6.48 5.99 -1.25
CA SER A 378 -5.11 5.59 -0.92
C SER A 378 -4.13 5.99 -2.02
N ALA A 379 -2.85 6.12 -1.68
CA ALA A 379 -1.83 6.49 -2.65
C ALA A 379 -1.60 5.39 -3.71
N LYS A 380 -1.79 4.12 -3.35
CA LYS A 380 -1.87 3.00 -4.30
C LYS A 380 -3.33 2.66 -4.58
N SER A 381 -3.66 2.48 -5.84
CA SER A 381 -5.01 2.14 -6.28
C SER A 381 -5.38 0.69 -5.93
N ILE A 382 -6.47 0.54 -5.19
CA ILE A 382 -7.14 -0.73 -4.94
C ILE A 382 -7.81 -1.17 -6.24
N ARG A 383 -7.72 -2.46 -6.57
CA ARG A 383 -8.29 -3.05 -7.79
C ARG A 383 -9.16 -4.25 -7.43
N ILE A 384 -10.06 -4.57 -8.34
CA ILE A 384 -10.84 -5.82 -8.27
C ILE A 384 -9.86 -6.99 -8.26
N GLY A 385 -10.09 -7.94 -7.34
CA GLY A 385 -9.21 -9.07 -7.14
C GLY A 385 -8.06 -8.84 -6.15
N ASP A 386 -7.95 -7.67 -5.50
CA ASP A 386 -7.06 -7.52 -4.34
C ASP A 386 -7.60 -8.30 -3.13
N ALA A 387 -6.70 -8.88 -2.34
CA ALA A 387 -7.05 -9.69 -1.17
C ALA A 387 -7.11 -8.83 0.11
N VAL A 388 -8.14 -9.06 0.93
CA VAL A 388 -8.26 -8.46 2.26
C VAL A 388 -7.83 -9.51 3.29
N CYS A 389 -6.77 -9.24 4.02
CA CYS A 389 -6.12 -10.20 4.91
C CYS A 389 -6.01 -9.67 6.34
N LEU A 390 -6.15 -10.53 7.34
CA LEU A 390 -5.74 -10.22 8.71
C LEU A 390 -4.38 -10.86 8.98
N LEU A 391 -3.41 -10.03 9.31
CA LEU A 391 -2.08 -10.47 9.71
C LEU A 391 -2.05 -10.77 11.22
N GLN A 392 -1.25 -11.76 11.63
CA GLN A 392 -1.18 -12.21 13.01
C GLN A 392 -0.78 -11.09 13.98
N GLY A 393 -1.67 -10.79 14.93
CA GLY A 393 -1.49 -9.74 15.92
C GLY A 393 -1.86 -8.33 15.43
N ALA A 394 -2.27 -8.17 14.18
CA ALA A 394 -2.78 -6.90 13.67
C ALA A 394 -4.19 -6.62 14.18
N SER A 395 -4.47 -5.35 14.50
CA SER A 395 -5.81 -4.88 14.89
C SER A 395 -6.69 -4.51 13.69
N ARG A 396 -6.07 -4.31 12.52
CA ARG A 396 -6.71 -3.89 11.27
C ARG A 396 -6.28 -4.79 10.11
N PRO A 397 -7.14 -5.01 9.11
CA PRO A 397 -6.80 -5.82 7.96
C PRO A 397 -5.85 -5.08 7.01
N THR A 398 -5.00 -5.84 6.33
CA THR A 398 -4.09 -5.38 5.27
C THR A 398 -4.68 -5.75 3.92
N ILE A 399 -4.65 -4.83 2.94
CA ILE A 399 -5.07 -5.13 1.56
C ILE A 399 -3.81 -5.37 0.73
N VAL A 400 -3.75 -6.54 0.09
CA VAL A 400 -2.58 -7.01 -0.64
C VAL A 400 -2.96 -7.48 -2.04
N ARG A 401 -2.05 -7.28 -2.99
CA ARG A 401 -2.17 -7.80 -4.35
C ARG A 401 -1.25 -9.00 -4.53
N PRO A 402 -1.79 -10.20 -4.80
CA PRO A 402 -0.96 -11.36 -5.09
C PRO A 402 -0.19 -11.14 -6.40
N CYS A 403 1.14 -11.24 -6.35
CA CYS A 403 2.03 -11.18 -7.51
C CYS A 403 2.43 -12.61 -7.92
N HIS A 404 3.59 -12.77 -8.56
CA HIS A 404 4.10 -14.08 -9.00
C HIS A 404 4.47 -14.97 -7.80
N ASP A 405 5.42 -14.53 -6.97
CA ASP A 405 5.95 -15.27 -5.81
C ASP A 405 5.99 -14.40 -4.52
N TYR A 406 5.31 -13.26 -4.49
CA TYR A 406 5.11 -12.46 -3.28
C TYR A 406 3.73 -11.76 -3.35
N SER A 407 3.36 -11.01 -2.32
CA SER A 407 2.20 -10.11 -2.39
C SER A 407 2.60 -8.66 -2.15
N ALA A 408 2.18 -7.75 -3.03
CA ALA A 408 2.42 -6.33 -2.87
C ALA A 408 1.42 -5.73 -1.86
N VAL A 409 1.90 -4.96 -0.90
CA VAL A 409 1.02 -4.21 0.01
C VAL A 409 0.44 -3.01 -0.74
N ILE A 410 -0.89 -2.96 -0.79
CA ILE A 410 -1.68 -1.85 -1.32
C ILE A 410 -2.08 -0.91 -0.17
N LEU A 411 -2.56 -1.49 0.93
CA LEU A 411 -2.85 -0.79 2.19
C LEU A 411 -2.26 -1.60 3.35
N ILE A 412 -1.44 -0.97 4.17
CA ILE A 412 -0.81 -1.64 5.32
C ILE A 412 -1.85 -1.95 6.40
N ALA A 413 -2.82 -1.06 6.62
CA ALA A 413 -3.88 -1.20 7.61
C ALA A 413 -5.16 -0.44 7.20
N ALA A 414 -6.05 -1.15 6.52
CA ALA A 414 -7.33 -0.62 6.06
C ALA A 414 -8.23 -0.19 7.24
N PRO A 415 -8.98 0.92 7.09
CA PRO A 415 -9.89 1.40 8.13
C PRO A 415 -11.08 0.48 8.32
N LEU A 416 -11.44 0.24 9.59
CA LEU A 416 -12.66 -0.49 9.92
C LEU A 416 -13.89 0.42 9.70
N PRO A 417 -15.03 -0.13 9.24
CA PRO A 417 -16.29 0.59 9.33
C PRO A 417 -16.57 0.92 10.80
N ASP A 418 -17.26 2.03 11.06
CA ASP A 418 -17.67 2.35 12.42
C ASP A 418 -18.69 1.30 12.90
N ASP A 419 -18.32 0.54 13.93
CA ASP A 419 -19.14 -0.49 14.58
C ASP A 419 -20.50 0.05 15.05
N ARG A 420 -20.64 1.37 15.23
CA ARG A 420 -21.92 2.03 15.57
C ARG A 420 -22.88 2.12 14.39
N THR A 421 -22.35 2.09 13.17
CA THR A 421 -23.11 2.30 11.92
C THR A 421 -23.36 1.00 11.16
N THR A 422 -22.66 -0.08 11.52
CA THR A 422 -22.79 -1.39 10.89
C THR A 422 -23.43 -2.40 11.82
N SER A 423 -24.25 -3.30 11.28
CA SER A 423 -24.79 -4.44 12.05
C SER A 423 -23.71 -5.41 12.51
N ILE A 424 -22.56 -5.42 11.81
CA ILE A 424 -21.39 -6.24 12.12
C ILE A 424 -20.45 -5.42 13.03
N LYS A 425 -20.08 -6.00 14.17
CA LYS A 425 -19.02 -5.50 15.03
C LYS A 425 -17.67 -6.04 14.58
N TRP A 426 -16.99 -5.29 13.72
CA TRP A 426 -15.73 -5.70 13.10
C TRP A 426 -14.61 -5.87 14.11
N SER A 427 -14.55 -5.00 15.11
CA SER A 427 -13.52 -5.08 16.16
C SER A 427 -13.59 -6.40 16.94
N GLU A 428 -14.82 -6.85 17.26
CA GLU A 428 -15.04 -8.12 17.97
C GLU A 428 -14.76 -9.32 17.05
N LEU A 429 -15.20 -9.25 15.78
CA LEU A 429 -14.97 -10.29 14.78
C LEU A 429 -13.47 -10.54 14.56
N LEU A 430 -12.68 -9.49 14.32
CA LEU A 430 -11.25 -9.63 14.06
C LEU A 430 -10.51 -10.17 15.29
N ARG A 431 -10.93 -9.78 16.51
CA ARG A 431 -10.34 -10.29 17.76
C ARG A 431 -10.66 -11.78 18.00
N SER A 432 -11.75 -12.30 17.42
CA SER A 432 -12.10 -13.72 17.53
C SER A 432 -11.27 -14.65 16.66
N ILE A 433 -10.49 -14.09 15.71
CA ILE A 433 -9.64 -14.89 14.81
C ILE A 433 -8.34 -15.25 15.54
N GLU A 434 -8.25 -16.51 15.97
CA GLU A 434 -7.07 -17.04 16.67
C GLU A 434 -6.16 -17.87 15.76
N THR A 435 -6.66 -18.34 14.62
CA THR A 435 -5.93 -19.23 13.70
C THR A 435 -5.48 -18.50 12.44
N PHE A 436 -4.17 -18.56 12.16
CA PHE A 436 -3.54 -17.93 10.99
C PHE A 436 -2.85 -19.02 10.14
N PRO A 437 -3.54 -19.60 9.14
CA PRO A 437 -3.06 -20.78 8.44
C PRO A 437 -2.01 -20.50 7.36
N ASN A 438 -1.94 -19.27 6.83
CA ASN A 438 -1.08 -18.96 5.70
C ASN A 438 0.18 -18.22 6.15
N ASP A 439 1.31 -18.59 5.57
CA ASP A 439 2.52 -17.79 5.62
C ASP A 439 2.44 -16.71 4.52
N PHE A 440 2.92 -15.50 4.83
CA PHE A 440 2.91 -14.36 3.94
C PHE A 440 4.32 -13.82 3.75
N LEU A 441 4.66 -13.55 2.49
CA LEU A 441 5.75 -12.67 2.10
C LEU A 441 5.16 -11.43 1.43
N LEU A 442 5.25 -10.29 2.12
CA LEU A 442 4.71 -9.03 1.67
C LEU A 442 5.83 -8.07 1.28
N ILE A 443 5.63 -7.34 0.19
CA ILE A 443 6.52 -6.25 -0.23
C ILE A 443 5.74 -4.94 -0.17
N TRP A 444 6.21 -4.03 0.67
CA TRP A 444 5.68 -2.67 0.73
C TRP A 444 6.69 -1.71 0.13
N ASP A 445 6.57 -1.49 -1.18
CA ASP A 445 7.38 -0.51 -1.93
C ASP A 445 6.63 0.81 -2.08
N TRP A 446 7.24 1.92 -1.64
CA TRP A 446 6.70 3.26 -1.79
C TRP A 446 7.11 3.95 -3.10
N ASN A 447 8.05 3.38 -3.86
CA ASN A 447 8.46 3.88 -5.17
C ASN A 447 7.42 3.48 -6.22
N VAL A 448 6.52 4.42 -6.52
CA VAL A 448 5.46 4.23 -7.50
C VAL A 448 6.04 4.31 -8.92
N SER A 449 6.54 3.19 -9.41
CA SER A 449 6.44 2.85 -10.82
C SER A 449 5.45 1.69 -10.91
N GLU A 450 4.18 1.98 -11.21
CA GLU A 450 3.16 0.95 -11.47
C GLU A 450 3.52 0.02 -12.65
N ASP A 451 4.60 0.34 -13.35
CA ASP A 451 5.07 -0.26 -14.60
C ASP A 451 6.33 -1.13 -14.46
N LYS A 452 6.79 -1.43 -13.23
CA LYS A 452 7.72 -2.56 -13.08
C LYS A 452 6.91 -3.81 -13.37
N SER A 453 7.27 -4.47 -14.46
CA SER A 453 6.59 -5.66 -14.97
C SER A 453 6.24 -6.61 -13.82
N GLN A 454 5.06 -7.23 -13.93
CA GLN A 454 4.57 -8.26 -13.01
C GLN A 454 5.46 -9.52 -12.99
N ASP A 455 6.66 -9.47 -13.59
CA ASP A 455 7.57 -10.57 -13.86
C ASP A 455 8.52 -10.88 -12.68
N GLY A 456 8.35 -10.24 -11.51
CA GLY A 456 9.01 -10.64 -10.27
C GLY A 456 10.53 -10.42 -10.20
N GLU A 457 11.22 -10.09 -11.29
CA GLU A 457 12.69 -9.92 -11.30
C GLU A 457 13.17 -8.71 -10.48
N GLY A 458 12.34 -7.66 -10.36
CA GLY A 458 12.75 -6.39 -9.75
C GLY A 458 13.01 -6.42 -8.24
N TYR A 459 12.47 -7.41 -7.51
CA TYR A 459 12.62 -7.51 -6.05
C TYR A 459 13.45 -8.71 -5.60
N GLN A 460 13.96 -9.52 -6.52
CA GLN A 460 14.70 -10.73 -6.17
C GLN A 460 15.87 -10.43 -5.22
N ASN A 461 16.60 -9.34 -5.47
CA ASN A 461 17.71 -8.87 -4.63
C ASN A 461 17.33 -8.55 -3.17
N PHE A 462 16.05 -8.27 -2.88
CA PHE A 462 15.56 -8.03 -1.51
C PHE A 462 15.04 -9.31 -0.85
N ILE A 463 14.62 -10.28 -1.65
CA ILE A 463 13.92 -11.47 -1.19
C ILE A 463 14.88 -12.64 -0.98
N THR A 464 15.88 -12.79 -1.85
CA THR A 464 16.89 -13.85 -1.76
C THR A 464 18.08 -13.39 -0.94
N ASN A 465 18.43 -14.15 0.08
CA ASN A 465 19.74 -14.02 0.72
C ASN A 465 20.82 -14.49 -0.27
N SER A 466 22.04 -13.95 -0.17
CA SER A 466 23.18 -14.23 -1.07
C SER A 466 23.73 -15.67 -0.98
N GLU A 467 22.90 -16.63 -0.60
CA GLU A 467 23.26 -18.04 -0.49
C GLU A 467 23.28 -18.68 -1.88
N MET A 468 24.33 -19.44 -2.17
CA MET A 468 24.45 -20.21 -3.42
C MET A 468 23.89 -21.62 -3.24
N GLY A 469 23.21 -22.14 -4.28
CA GLY A 469 22.82 -23.54 -4.37
C GLY A 469 21.32 -23.82 -4.20
N LEU A 470 21.00 -25.02 -3.69
CA LEU A 470 19.64 -25.58 -3.59
C LEU A 470 18.66 -24.76 -2.74
N GLN A 471 19.17 -24.01 -1.76
CA GLN A 471 18.35 -23.21 -0.87
C GLN A 471 17.54 -22.15 -1.63
N VAL A 472 18.11 -21.54 -2.68
CA VAL A 472 17.43 -20.55 -3.53
C VAL A 472 16.20 -21.15 -4.21
N TYR A 473 16.28 -22.41 -4.67
CA TYR A 473 15.16 -23.11 -5.26
C TYR A 473 14.07 -23.40 -4.23
N LEU A 474 14.44 -23.84 -3.03
CA LEU A 474 13.49 -24.14 -1.97
C LEU A 474 12.77 -22.87 -1.48
N GLU A 475 13.49 -21.75 -1.35
CA GLU A 475 12.90 -20.45 -1.02
C GLU A 475 11.93 -19.99 -2.10
N LYS A 476 12.29 -20.12 -3.39
CA LYS A 476 11.39 -19.77 -4.50
C LYS A 476 10.16 -20.66 -4.54
N ALA A 477 10.30 -21.96 -4.34
CA ALA A 477 9.18 -22.89 -4.27
C ALA A 477 8.26 -22.59 -3.08
N THR A 478 8.83 -22.23 -1.92
CA THR A 478 8.08 -21.84 -0.72
C THR A 478 7.21 -20.63 -1.00
N ARG A 479 7.79 -19.60 -1.62
CA ARG A 479 7.12 -18.37 -2.00
C ARG A 479 5.97 -18.59 -3.00
N LEU A 480 6.22 -19.36 -4.05
CA LEU A 480 5.20 -19.73 -5.04
C LEU A 480 4.04 -20.51 -4.40
N ARG A 481 4.35 -21.42 -3.47
CA ARG A 481 3.35 -22.15 -2.69
C ARG A 481 2.52 -21.20 -1.84
N ASP A 482 3.15 -20.30 -1.10
CA ASP A 482 2.46 -19.38 -0.18
C ASP A 482 1.51 -18.45 -0.94
N VAL A 483 1.91 -17.94 -2.11
CA VAL A 483 1.01 -17.21 -3.02
C VAL A 483 -0.11 -18.09 -3.55
N GLY A 484 0.18 -19.36 -3.88
CA GLY A 484 -0.83 -20.34 -4.28
C GLY A 484 -1.90 -20.57 -3.21
N LEU A 485 -1.49 -20.74 -1.94
CA LEU A 485 -2.41 -20.90 -0.80
C LEU A 485 -3.25 -19.64 -0.57
N LEU A 486 -2.65 -18.46 -0.72
CA LEU A 486 -3.36 -17.21 -0.66
C LEU A 486 -4.44 -17.11 -1.75
N ARG A 487 -4.09 -17.42 -3.01
CA ARG A 487 -5.03 -17.44 -4.16
C ARG A 487 -6.15 -18.47 -3.96
N HIS A 488 -5.82 -19.64 -3.41
CA HIS A 488 -6.83 -20.64 -3.04
C HIS A 488 -7.81 -20.06 -2.03
N GLY A 489 -7.31 -19.36 -1.02
CA GLY A 489 -8.15 -18.63 -0.08
C GLY A 489 -9.03 -17.56 -0.77
N MET A 490 -8.58 -16.96 -1.84
CA MET A 490 -9.40 -16.01 -2.61
C MET A 490 -10.43 -16.71 -3.51
N GLU A 491 -10.59 -18.03 -3.41
CA GLU A 491 -11.40 -18.88 -4.28
C GLU A 491 -10.96 -18.83 -5.77
N ARG A 492 -9.72 -18.40 -6.02
CA ARG A 492 -9.09 -18.38 -7.35
C ARG A 492 -8.36 -19.70 -7.61
N TYR A 493 -9.12 -20.78 -7.66
CA TYR A 493 -8.57 -22.15 -7.67
C TYR A 493 -7.64 -22.43 -8.86
N GLU A 494 -7.96 -21.94 -10.05
CA GLU A 494 -7.11 -22.13 -11.24
C GLU A 494 -5.77 -21.41 -11.09
N ASP A 495 -5.80 -20.16 -10.65
CA ASP A 495 -4.60 -19.35 -10.39
C ASP A 495 -3.75 -19.94 -9.27
N ALA A 496 -4.39 -20.52 -8.25
CA ALA A 496 -3.73 -21.23 -7.16
C ALA A 496 -3.03 -22.49 -7.65
N ALA A 497 -3.74 -23.31 -8.44
CA ALA A 497 -3.19 -24.52 -9.05
C ALA A 497 -1.99 -24.21 -9.95
N LYS A 498 -2.04 -23.10 -10.71
CA LYS A 498 -0.91 -22.64 -11.51
C LYS A 498 0.32 -22.31 -10.66
N SER A 499 0.17 -21.48 -9.63
CA SER A 499 1.28 -21.12 -8.71
C SER A 499 1.87 -22.35 -7.99
N LEU A 500 1.03 -23.27 -7.53
CA LEU A 500 1.47 -24.51 -6.90
C LEU A 500 2.18 -25.44 -7.90
N GLY A 501 1.69 -25.54 -9.14
CA GLY A 501 2.33 -26.31 -10.19
C GLY A 501 3.72 -25.76 -10.55
N GLU A 502 3.89 -24.43 -10.55
CA GLU A 502 5.20 -23.80 -10.71
C GLU A 502 6.13 -24.09 -9.53
N ALA A 503 5.64 -24.07 -8.29
CA ALA A 503 6.43 -24.48 -7.12
C ALA A 503 6.95 -25.92 -7.27
N VAL A 504 6.08 -26.85 -7.70
CA VAL A 504 6.44 -28.24 -8.00
C VAL A 504 7.50 -28.34 -9.10
N LYS A 505 7.42 -27.52 -10.16
CA LYS A 505 8.43 -27.49 -11.24
C LYS A 505 9.79 -26.97 -10.77
N VAL A 506 9.82 -25.93 -9.93
CA VAL A 506 11.05 -25.41 -9.32
C VAL A 506 11.71 -26.50 -8.47
N CYS A 507 10.88 -27.19 -7.69
CA CYS A 507 11.24 -28.35 -6.90
C CYS A 507 11.84 -29.49 -7.76
N ASP A 508 11.17 -29.86 -8.85
CA ASP A 508 11.65 -30.90 -9.78
C ASP A 508 12.99 -30.52 -10.43
N THR A 509 13.14 -29.25 -10.80
CA THR A 509 14.40 -28.72 -11.36
C THR A 509 15.55 -28.83 -10.35
N ALA A 510 15.28 -28.52 -9.08
CA ALA A 510 16.26 -28.68 -8.00
C ALA A 510 16.63 -30.15 -7.74
N LEU A 511 15.68 -31.08 -7.81
CA LEU A 511 15.98 -32.51 -7.71
C LEU A 511 16.90 -32.98 -8.84
N ARG A 512 16.63 -32.56 -10.08
CA ARG A 512 17.44 -32.94 -11.25
C ARG A 512 18.85 -32.36 -11.21
N SER A 513 19.03 -31.15 -10.67
CA SER A 513 20.37 -30.55 -10.53
C SER A 513 21.21 -31.22 -9.44
N VAL A 514 20.55 -31.79 -8.44
CA VAL A 514 21.13 -32.60 -7.36
C VAL A 514 21.67 -33.94 -7.82
N ASP A 515 21.04 -34.57 -8.81
CA ASP A 515 21.46 -35.87 -9.34
C ASP A 515 22.75 -35.75 -10.20
N ASN A 516 23.33 -34.54 -10.29
CA ASN A 516 24.68 -34.29 -10.78
C ASN A 516 25.72 -34.47 -9.66
N PRO A 517 26.57 -35.52 -9.70
CA PRO A 517 27.43 -35.90 -8.58
C PRO A 517 28.49 -34.86 -8.16
N GLU A 518 28.80 -33.87 -8.99
CA GLU A 518 29.77 -32.81 -8.66
C GLU A 518 29.23 -31.70 -7.74
N LEU A 519 27.91 -31.54 -7.63
CA LEU A 519 27.26 -30.46 -6.87
C LEU A 519 26.59 -30.94 -5.58
N ALA A 520 26.76 -32.22 -5.24
CA ALA A 520 26.01 -32.91 -4.21
C ALA A 520 26.65 -32.76 -2.81
N PRO A 521 26.08 -31.99 -1.86
CA PRO A 521 26.66 -31.86 -0.53
C PRO A 521 26.50 -33.16 0.27
N PRO A 522 27.49 -33.58 1.08
CA PRO A 522 27.35 -34.78 1.91
C PRO A 522 26.22 -34.60 2.95
N GLY A 523 25.29 -35.56 3.02
CA GLY A 523 24.19 -35.58 4.01
C GLY A 523 22.78 -35.29 3.48
N TYR A 524 22.43 -35.82 2.30
CA TYR A 524 21.20 -35.60 1.50
C TYR A 524 19.80 -35.75 2.15
N GLY A 525 19.70 -36.04 3.45
CA GLY A 525 18.43 -36.26 4.15
C GLY A 525 17.61 -35.00 4.50
N PRO A 526 18.20 -33.91 5.02
CA PRO A 526 17.45 -32.76 5.52
C PRO A 526 16.67 -32.01 4.43
N TRP A 527 17.24 -31.87 3.23
CA TRP A 527 16.64 -31.05 2.18
C TRP A 527 15.53 -31.81 1.41
N ARG A 528 15.67 -33.12 1.16
CA ARG A 528 14.59 -33.96 0.61
C ARG A 528 13.38 -33.93 1.54
N GLN A 529 13.63 -34.05 2.85
CA GLN A 529 12.58 -33.96 3.86
C GLN A 529 11.96 -32.55 3.90
N ALA A 530 12.76 -31.49 3.84
CA ALA A 530 12.26 -30.11 3.80
C ALA A 530 11.37 -29.84 2.58
N MET A 531 11.72 -30.43 1.44
CA MET A 531 10.96 -30.35 0.19
C MET A 531 9.64 -31.11 0.27
N VAL A 532 9.65 -32.31 0.85
CA VAL A 532 8.44 -33.08 1.17
C VAL A 532 7.54 -32.29 2.12
N ASP A 533 8.10 -31.75 3.22
CA ASP A 533 7.33 -30.98 4.19
C ASP A 533 6.79 -29.67 3.58
N LEU A 534 7.52 -29.06 2.64
CA LEU A 534 7.05 -27.88 1.89
C LEU A 534 5.79 -28.20 1.10
N LEU A 535 5.79 -29.33 0.37
CA LEU A 535 4.69 -29.74 -0.49
C LEU A 535 3.49 -30.23 0.32
N ILE A 536 3.70 -30.96 1.42
CA ILE A 536 2.62 -31.62 2.20
C ILE A 536 1.99 -30.69 3.27
N LYS A 537 2.54 -29.49 3.52
CA LYS A 537 2.11 -28.59 4.62
C LYS A 537 0.63 -28.18 4.61
N ASP A 538 -0.06 -28.29 3.47
CA ASP A 538 -1.45 -27.82 3.36
C ASP A 538 -2.43 -28.77 4.09
N LYS A 539 -3.39 -28.21 4.82
CA LYS A 539 -4.44 -28.99 5.52
C LYS A 539 -5.49 -29.56 4.57
N GLU A 540 -5.53 -29.05 3.35
CA GLU A 540 -6.23 -29.64 2.20
C GLU A 540 -5.32 -30.61 1.44
N GLY A 541 -4.11 -30.95 1.96
CA GLY A 541 -3.09 -31.99 1.66
C GLY A 541 -2.99 -32.72 0.31
N TRP A 542 -3.67 -32.26 -0.74
CA TRP A 542 -4.06 -33.10 -1.86
C TRP A 542 -3.57 -32.48 -3.20
N ALA A 543 -3.19 -31.18 -3.22
CA ALA A 543 -2.72 -30.45 -4.40
C ALA A 543 -1.39 -30.93 -5.06
N PRO A 544 -0.32 -31.21 -4.29
CA PRO A 544 1.01 -31.39 -4.90
C PRO A 544 1.13 -32.67 -5.73
N LEU A 545 0.51 -33.77 -5.28
CA LEU A 545 0.65 -35.07 -5.93
C LEU A 545 -0.06 -35.08 -7.28
N TYR A 546 -1.30 -34.59 -7.38
CA TYR A 546 -1.97 -34.53 -8.67
C TYR A 546 -1.37 -33.45 -9.57
N LEU A 547 -0.84 -32.33 -9.05
CA LEU A 547 -0.14 -31.33 -9.88
C LEU A 547 1.17 -31.88 -10.44
N ALA A 548 1.90 -32.67 -9.66
CA ALA A 548 3.06 -33.40 -10.15
C ALA A 548 2.64 -34.44 -11.21
N ALA A 549 1.53 -35.14 -10.98
CA ALA A 549 1.01 -36.13 -11.91
C ALA A 549 0.52 -35.53 -13.24
N TRP A 550 -0.16 -34.38 -13.18
CA TRP A 550 -0.61 -33.60 -14.34
C TRP A 550 0.54 -33.04 -15.19
N ASN A 551 1.66 -32.68 -14.55
CA ASN A 551 2.82 -32.12 -15.26
C ASN A 551 3.84 -33.19 -15.69
N GLY A 552 3.66 -34.46 -15.31
CA GLY A 552 4.60 -35.54 -15.63
C GLY A 552 5.88 -35.53 -14.77
N ASN A 553 5.85 -34.91 -13.59
CA ASN A 553 7.04 -34.75 -12.72
C ASN A 553 7.32 -36.02 -11.91
N GLU A 554 7.83 -37.07 -12.58
CA GLU A 554 8.08 -38.40 -12.01
C GLU A 554 8.90 -38.36 -10.70
N ALA A 555 9.97 -37.55 -10.64
CA ALA A 555 10.84 -37.46 -9.47
C ALA A 555 10.10 -36.92 -8.23
N ILE A 556 9.21 -35.95 -8.41
CA ILE A 556 8.36 -35.43 -7.33
C ILE A 556 7.32 -36.46 -6.90
N VAL A 557 6.70 -37.16 -7.85
CA VAL A 557 5.71 -38.22 -7.54
C VAL A 557 6.36 -39.32 -6.70
N LYS A 558 7.57 -39.77 -7.07
CA LYS A 558 8.36 -40.71 -6.26
C LYS A 558 8.67 -40.15 -4.88
N LEU A 559 9.21 -38.92 -4.81
CA LEU A 559 9.57 -38.28 -3.55
C LEU A 559 8.39 -38.19 -2.57
N LEU A 560 7.19 -37.82 -3.05
CA LEU A 560 5.99 -37.71 -2.22
C LEU A 560 5.49 -39.08 -1.75
N LEU A 561 5.47 -40.07 -2.65
CA LEU A 561 4.96 -41.43 -2.37
C LEU A 561 5.95 -42.34 -1.65
N ASP A 562 7.22 -41.94 -1.55
CA ASP A 562 8.22 -42.58 -0.69
C ASP A 562 8.03 -42.21 0.78
N THR A 563 7.07 -41.33 1.08
CA THR A 563 6.68 -40.99 2.45
C THR A 563 5.34 -41.64 2.79
N ASP A 564 5.18 -42.11 4.02
CA ASP A 564 3.89 -42.64 4.51
C ASP A 564 2.86 -41.53 4.80
N LYS A 565 3.17 -40.28 4.46
CA LYS A 565 2.33 -39.09 4.74
C LYS A 565 1.37 -38.75 3.60
N VAL A 566 1.57 -39.30 2.41
CA VAL A 566 0.78 -38.94 1.21
C VAL A 566 -0.02 -40.14 0.75
N ASP A 567 -1.34 -39.97 0.68
CA ASP A 567 -2.25 -40.97 0.11
C ASP A 567 -2.17 -40.92 -1.43
N PRO A 568 -1.75 -42.01 -2.12
CA PRO A 568 -1.75 -42.07 -3.58
C PRO A 568 -3.15 -41.97 -4.20
N ASP A 569 -4.21 -42.25 -3.43
CA ASP A 569 -5.61 -42.21 -3.86
C ASP A 569 -6.35 -40.93 -3.44
N CYS A 570 -5.61 -39.89 -3.04
CA CYS A 570 -6.21 -38.60 -2.71
C CYS A 570 -7.07 -38.08 -3.87
N LYS A 571 -8.25 -37.53 -3.57
CA LYS A 571 -9.24 -37.04 -4.54
C LYS A 571 -9.54 -35.54 -4.44
N ASP A 572 -9.50 -34.82 -5.55
CA ASP A 572 -9.93 -33.42 -5.55
C ASP A 572 -11.46 -33.26 -5.31
N LYS A 573 -11.94 -32.01 -5.33
CA LYS A 573 -13.37 -31.66 -5.17
C LYS A 573 -14.30 -32.33 -6.19
N ASP A 574 -13.74 -32.72 -7.34
CA ASP A 574 -14.42 -33.41 -8.44
C ASP A 574 -14.23 -34.93 -8.36
N GLY A 575 -13.65 -35.44 -7.27
CA GLY A 575 -13.43 -36.86 -7.04
C GLY A 575 -12.28 -37.45 -7.86
N ARG A 576 -11.45 -36.63 -8.52
CA ARG A 576 -10.34 -37.09 -9.36
C ARG A 576 -9.10 -37.40 -8.54
N ALA A 577 -8.48 -38.55 -8.79
CA ALA A 577 -7.20 -38.92 -8.19
C ALA A 577 -6.00 -38.57 -9.09
N PRO A 578 -4.77 -38.49 -8.54
CA PRO A 578 -3.55 -38.27 -9.32
C PRO A 578 -3.43 -39.16 -10.57
N LEU A 579 -3.89 -40.41 -10.49
CA LEU A 579 -3.87 -41.34 -11.62
C LEU A 579 -4.74 -40.87 -12.79
N SER A 580 -5.92 -40.30 -12.54
CA SER A 580 -6.77 -39.71 -13.59
C SER A 580 -6.05 -38.60 -14.34
N TYR A 581 -5.32 -37.75 -13.61
CA TYR A 581 -4.60 -36.63 -14.18
C TYR A 581 -3.39 -37.06 -15.02
N ALA A 582 -2.59 -38.01 -14.52
CA ALA A 582 -1.49 -38.58 -15.30
C ALA A 582 -2.00 -39.28 -16.57
N ALA A 583 -3.15 -39.94 -16.48
CA ALA A 583 -3.77 -40.62 -17.61
C ALA A 583 -4.31 -39.65 -18.67
N GLU A 584 -4.98 -38.58 -18.24
CA GLU A 584 -5.47 -37.50 -19.12
C GLU A 584 -4.33 -36.80 -19.87
N LYS A 585 -3.15 -36.71 -19.27
CA LYS A 585 -1.97 -36.09 -19.90
C LYS A 585 -1.03 -37.07 -20.58
N GLY A 586 -1.32 -38.37 -20.51
CA GLY A 586 -0.54 -39.39 -21.20
C GLY A 586 0.83 -39.68 -20.56
N HIS A 587 1.04 -39.34 -19.29
CA HIS A 587 2.33 -39.50 -18.60
C HIS A 587 2.54 -40.94 -18.10
N ALA A 588 3.04 -41.82 -18.97
CA ALA A 588 3.17 -43.26 -18.73
C ALA A 588 4.07 -43.64 -17.54
N GLU A 589 5.16 -42.91 -17.34
CA GLU A 589 6.12 -43.11 -16.26
C GLU A 589 5.49 -42.81 -14.90
N VAL A 590 4.74 -41.71 -14.81
CA VAL A 590 3.98 -41.35 -13.60
C VAL A 590 2.88 -42.37 -13.30
N VAL A 591 2.14 -42.81 -14.33
CA VAL A 591 1.11 -43.86 -14.19
C VAL A 591 1.72 -45.13 -13.61
N SER A 592 2.91 -45.52 -14.10
CA SER A 592 3.62 -46.70 -13.61
C SER A 592 4.04 -46.56 -12.15
N VAL A 593 4.54 -45.38 -11.74
CA VAL A 593 4.90 -45.11 -10.35
C VAL A 593 3.69 -45.16 -9.41
N LEU A 594 2.58 -44.53 -9.79
CA LEU A 594 1.34 -44.52 -8.99
C LEU A 594 0.78 -45.94 -8.79
N ILE A 595 0.72 -46.72 -9.86
CA ILE A 595 0.28 -48.13 -9.80
C ILE A 595 1.20 -48.96 -8.90
N GLY A 596 2.52 -48.74 -9.00
CA GLY A 596 3.51 -49.41 -8.14
C GLY A 596 3.36 -49.09 -6.65
N LYS A 597 2.64 -48.03 -6.30
CA LYS A 597 2.29 -47.64 -4.92
C LYS A 597 0.86 -48.05 -4.52
N ASN A 598 0.28 -49.03 -5.23
CA ASN A 598 -1.03 -49.63 -4.96
C ASN A 598 -2.21 -48.65 -5.00
N CYS A 599 -2.16 -47.60 -5.84
CA CYS A 599 -3.32 -46.74 -6.04
C CYS A 599 -4.50 -47.51 -6.69
N ASN A 600 -5.73 -47.07 -6.42
CA ASN A 600 -6.94 -47.57 -7.01
C ASN A 600 -7.05 -47.19 -8.50
N VAL A 601 -6.66 -48.13 -9.36
CA VAL A 601 -6.73 -48.03 -10.83
C VAL A 601 -8.15 -47.75 -11.36
N ASN A 602 -9.17 -48.08 -10.57
CA ASN A 602 -10.59 -47.95 -10.93
C ASN A 602 -11.28 -46.80 -10.18
N VAL A 603 -10.53 -45.78 -9.78
CA VAL A 603 -11.13 -44.59 -9.15
C VAL A 603 -12.20 -43.98 -10.05
N THR A 604 -13.32 -43.62 -9.44
CA THR A 604 -14.46 -42.98 -10.10
C THR A 604 -14.55 -41.52 -9.68
N GLU A 605 -14.58 -40.66 -10.69
CA GLU A 605 -14.73 -39.22 -10.55
C GLU A 605 -16.22 -38.84 -10.39
N ARG A 606 -16.49 -37.60 -9.97
CA ARG A 606 -17.83 -37.01 -10.02
C ARG A 606 -18.26 -36.93 -11.49
N GLY A 607 -19.26 -37.73 -11.86
CA GLY A 607 -19.68 -37.91 -13.27
C GLY A 607 -19.29 -39.26 -13.87
N GLY A 608 -18.68 -40.17 -13.10
CA GLY A 608 -18.45 -41.56 -13.49
C GLY A 608 -17.23 -41.81 -14.37
N ALA A 609 -16.49 -40.76 -14.75
CA ALA A 609 -15.23 -40.90 -15.46
C ALA A 609 -14.19 -41.70 -14.64
N THR A 610 -13.33 -42.42 -15.34
CA THR A 610 -12.26 -43.25 -14.76
C THR A 610 -10.91 -42.88 -15.39
N PRO A 611 -9.75 -43.20 -14.77
CA PRO A 611 -8.45 -43.00 -15.39
C PRO A 611 -8.33 -43.64 -16.77
N LEU A 612 -8.99 -44.78 -16.99
CA LEU A 612 -9.02 -45.44 -18.29
C LEU A 612 -9.77 -44.60 -19.34
N ALA A 613 -10.90 -43.99 -18.98
CA ALA A 613 -11.61 -43.06 -19.85
C ALA A 613 -10.75 -41.83 -20.19
N ARG A 614 -10.05 -41.27 -19.20
CA ARG A 614 -9.10 -40.16 -19.40
C ARG A 614 -7.94 -40.52 -20.34
N ALA A 615 -7.43 -41.75 -20.27
CA ALA A 615 -6.39 -42.24 -21.16
C ALA A 615 -6.87 -42.41 -22.61
N ILE A 616 -8.15 -42.78 -22.79
CA ILE A 616 -8.78 -42.85 -24.11
C ILE A 616 -8.91 -41.45 -24.70
N ASP A 617 -9.42 -40.49 -23.92
CA ASP A 617 -9.59 -39.10 -24.33
C ASP A 617 -8.25 -38.42 -24.68
N SER A 618 -7.17 -38.80 -23.98
CA SER A 618 -5.82 -38.29 -24.24
C SER A 618 -5.15 -38.90 -25.47
N GLY A 619 -5.66 -40.02 -26.00
CA GLY A 619 -5.06 -40.77 -27.09
C GLY A 619 -3.76 -41.51 -26.73
N SER A 620 -3.39 -41.59 -25.45
CA SER A 620 -2.13 -42.22 -25.03
C SER A 620 -2.27 -43.74 -24.95
N LYS A 621 -1.89 -44.42 -26.05
CA LYS A 621 -1.90 -45.89 -26.15
C LYS A 621 -1.08 -46.56 -25.04
N VAL A 622 0.08 -46.01 -24.69
CA VAL A 622 0.98 -46.57 -23.67
C VAL A 622 0.33 -46.55 -22.29
N VAL A 623 -0.30 -45.43 -21.92
CA VAL A 623 -1.04 -45.32 -20.65
C VAL A 623 -2.23 -46.28 -20.64
N LEU A 624 -2.99 -46.33 -21.73
CA LEU A 624 -4.17 -47.18 -21.85
C LEU A 624 -3.82 -48.66 -21.67
N GLU A 625 -2.78 -49.15 -22.35
CA GLU A 625 -2.29 -50.51 -22.21
C GLU A 625 -1.79 -50.79 -20.78
N THR A 626 -1.10 -49.82 -20.17
CA THR A 626 -0.60 -49.93 -18.79
C THR A 626 -1.75 -50.04 -17.78
N LEU A 627 -2.80 -49.22 -17.91
CA LEU A 627 -3.98 -49.28 -17.04
C LEU A 627 -4.72 -50.61 -17.19
N LEU A 628 -4.97 -51.07 -18.44
CA LEU A 628 -5.64 -52.36 -18.69
C LEU A 628 -4.87 -53.55 -18.11
N LYS A 629 -3.54 -53.56 -18.28
CA LYS A 629 -2.67 -54.62 -17.73
C LYS A 629 -2.74 -54.68 -16.20
N ASN A 630 -3.01 -53.56 -15.54
CA ASN A 630 -3.10 -53.46 -14.08
C ASN A 630 -4.55 -53.46 -13.56
N GLY A 631 -5.48 -54.05 -14.33
CA GLY A 631 -6.84 -54.33 -13.85
C GLY A 631 -7.80 -53.15 -13.93
N ALA A 632 -7.52 -52.15 -14.78
CA ALA A 632 -8.50 -51.14 -15.13
C ALA A 632 -9.72 -51.81 -15.78
N LYS A 633 -10.89 -51.61 -15.18
CA LYS A 633 -12.17 -52.08 -15.68
C LYS A 633 -12.67 -51.10 -16.71
N LEU A 634 -13.04 -51.64 -17.85
CA LEU A 634 -13.74 -50.90 -18.88
C LEU A 634 -15.20 -50.69 -18.43
N ASN A 635 -15.42 -49.68 -17.60
CA ASN A 635 -16.77 -49.29 -17.20
C ASN A 635 -17.35 -48.34 -18.24
N TYR A 636 -17.92 -48.90 -19.31
CA TYR A 636 -18.73 -48.14 -20.24
C TYR A 636 -20.09 -47.83 -19.60
N MET A 637 -20.40 -46.55 -19.38
CA MET A 637 -21.76 -46.06 -19.60
C MET A 637 -21.85 -45.39 -20.97
N TYR A 638 -21.41 -46.12 -22.01
CA TYR A 638 -21.65 -45.78 -23.41
C TYR A 638 -22.49 -46.92 -23.99
N GLN A 639 -23.79 -46.69 -24.25
CA GLN A 639 -24.54 -47.59 -25.14
C GLN A 639 -24.29 -47.17 -26.58
N VAL A 640 -23.76 -48.12 -27.37
CA VAL A 640 -23.59 -47.97 -28.81
C VAL A 640 -24.92 -48.28 -29.49
N SER A 641 -25.57 -47.28 -30.08
CA SER A 641 -26.63 -47.52 -31.08
C SER A 641 -26.00 -47.45 -32.47
N VAL A 642 -25.91 -48.60 -33.14
CA VAL A 642 -25.48 -48.67 -34.54
C VAL A 642 -26.70 -48.43 -35.42
N SER A 643 -26.69 -47.37 -36.23
CA SER A 643 -27.65 -47.18 -37.32
C SER A 643 -26.91 -47.07 -38.66
N GLY A 644 -26.95 -48.16 -39.44
CA GLY A 644 -26.64 -48.15 -40.89
C GLY A 644 -25.29 -48.75 -41.31
N PRO A 645 -25.16 -49.20 -42.59
CA PRO A 645 -24.05 -50.04 -43.02
C PRO A 645 -22.78 -49.25 -43.30
N ARG A 646 -21.66 -49.68 -42.67
CA ARG A 646 -20.25 -49.46 -43.03
C ARG A 646 -19.91 -48.15 -43.76
N SER A 647 -19.72 -47.05 -43.02
CA SER A 647 -18.49 -46.22 -43.11
C SER A 647 -18.43 -45.02 -42.17
N ASP A 648 -19.53 -44.56 -41.57
CA ASP A 648 -19.50 -43.34 -40.72
C ASP A 648 -19.95 -43.61 -39.28
N VAL A 649 -18.97 -43.69 -38.37
CA VAL A 649 -19.23 -43.67 -36.91
C VAL A 649 -19.20 -42.21 -36.47
N SER A 650 -20.36 -41.64 -36.16
CA SER A 650 -20.47 -40.32 -35.53
C SER A 650 -20.67 -40.46 -34.02
N TRP A 651 -19.88 -39.71 -33.25
CA TRP A 651 -19.97 -39.65 -31.79
C TRP A 651 -20.81 -38.43 -31.39
N SER A 652 -21.94 -38.64 -30.73
CA SER A 652 -22.73 -37.54 -30.16
C SER A 652 -23.11 -37.82 -28.71
N LEU A 653 -23.05 -36.77 -27.89
CA LEU A 653 -23.28 -36.78 -26.43
C LEU A 653 -24.77 -36.59 -26.12
N SER A 654 -25.37 -37.49 -25.35
CA SER A 654 -26.59 -37.16 -24.59
C SER A 654 -26.75 -38.07 -23.36
N ASN A 655 -27.32 -37.51 -22.28
CA ASN A 655 -27.34 -38.07 -20.92
C ASN A 655 -28.26 -39.29 -20.75
N GLY A 656 -27.77 -40.27 -19.97
CA GLY A 656 -28.53 -41.36 -19.36
C GLY A 656 -27.70 -42.09 -18.32
#